data_AF-A0A1C3JAC4-F1
#
_entry.id   AF-A0A1C3JAC4-F1
#
_cell.length_a   1.000
_cell.length_b   1.000
_cell.length_c   1.000
_cell.angle_alpha   90.00
_cell.angle_beta   90.00
_cell.angle_gamma   90.00
#
_symmetry.space_group_name_H-M   'P 1'
#
loop_
_entity.id
_entity.type
_entity.pdbx_description
1 polymer ?
#
loop_
_entity_poly.entity_id
_entity_poly.type
_entity_poly.pdbx_seq_one_letter_code
_entity_poly.pdbx_strand_id
1 'polypeptide(L)'
;MLKRNLLSVAVLAGLTGCAVTQAPEQKVVNALADNLDVQYEILTNHGANEGLACQDLGAEWASCNKVNMTLTNDGEAIDSKDWSIYFHSIRLILDVDNEQFKITRVTGDLHKLEPTEKFDGFAAGEEVVLPLTSEYWQLFETDFMPGAFVTAPNAEPKMIASLNTEDVASFVTGLEGNNLKRTPDDNNVMATAVTRFEKNADLATQDVSTTLLPTPMSVEAGEGSVSIAGGIALPKEAFDADQFAAIEERADVVNVDVSGDLPVSVAVVPTQFTGDLAKSGAYELSISEEGIAIKAFDKTGAFYAVQSIFGLIDSQNAESLPQLSIKDAPRFDYRGVMVDVARNFHSKDAILATLDQMAAYKMNKLHLHLTDDEGWRLEIPGLPELTDVGSNRCFDLDEQSCLLPQLGSGPTTDNFGSGFFSKADYVEILSYAKARSIEVIPEIDMPAHARSAVVSMEARYTRLMAEGKEAEANEYRLIDPQDTSNVTTVQFYDKQSFINPCMESSTHFVDKVISEVAAMHQEAGVPLTTWHFGGDEAKNIKLGAGLQDINAEDKVAWKGNIDLSKQDKPFQQSPQCQSLIADGTVSDFGHLPSHFAEQVSKIVAEKGIPHFQAWQDGLKYSEGEEAFATDSTRVNFWDVLYWGGTSSVYDWSAKGYDVIVSNPDYVYMDMPYEVDAAERGYYWATRATDTRKMFGFAPENMPQNAETSLDRDGNGFSGKGEIEAKPFYGLSAQLWSETVRNDEQYEYMVFPRVLAAAERAWHRADWENDYKVGVEYSQETNLVNKQALNSDFNRFANIVGQRELAKLEKAGIDYRLPVPGAQVVDGKLAMNVQFPGVELQYSADGEKWLTYDEQQRPSVSGETYIRSISESGEKVSRVTSVK
;
A
#
# COMPACT_ATOMS: atom_id res chain seq x y z
N MET A 1 36.79 -16.18 -6.13
CA MET A 1 38.15 -16.68 -6.47
C MET A 1 38.77 -17.38 -5.26
N LEU A 2 39.44 -18.51 -5.50
CA LEU A 2 40.08 -19.40 -4.52
C LEU A 2 41.39 -18.83 -3.92
N LYS A 3 41.55 -19.05 -2.61
CA LYS A 3 42.75 -19.46 -1.82
C LYS A 3 44.06 -18.66 -1.88
N ARG A 4 44.57 -18.33 -0.67
CA ARG A 4 45.86 -18.88 -0.18
C ARG A 4 46.01 -18.84 1.36
N ASN A 5 46.48 -19.97 1.88
CA ASN A 5 46.76 -20.33 3.28
C ASN A 5 48.16 -19.85 3.75
N LEU A 6 48.40 -19.73 5.06
CA LEU A 6 49.18 -20.70 5.89
C LEU A 6 49.57 -20.18 7.29
N LEU A 7 49.20 -20.99 8.31
CA LEU A 7 49.88 -21.35 9.58
C LEU A 7 50.29 -20.22 10.55
N SER A 8 49.94 -20.31 11.84
CA SER A 8 50.70 -21.15 12.78
C SER A 8 50.09 -21.26 14.19
N VAL A 9 50.18 -22.50 14.73
CA VAL A 9 50.43 -22.91 16.13
C VAL A 9 49.27 -22.89 17.14
N ALA A 10 48.96 -24.11 17.56
CA ALA A 10 48.13 -24.48 18.69
C ALA A 10 48.76 -24.07 20.04
N VAL A 11 47.95 -23.45 20.89
CA VAL A 11 48.10 -23.47 22.35
C VAL A 11 46.77 -23.94 22.93
N LEU A 12 46.66 -25.24 23.18
CA LEU A 12 45.67 -25.77 24.11
C LEU A 12 46.19 -25.54 25.53
N ALA A 13 45.61 -24.58 26.24
CA ALA A 13 45.76 -24.46 27.68
C ALA A 13 44.51 -23.80 28.30
N GLY A 14 43.63 -24.64 28.86
CA GLY A 14 42.79 -24.31 30.01
C GLY A 14 41.69 -23.25 29.83
N LEU A 15 40.66 -23.53 29.03
CA LEU A 15 39.33 -22.95 29.28
C LEU A 15 38.55 -23.93 30.15
N THR A 16 38.73 -23.81 31.46
CA THR A 16 37.68 -24.26 32.39
C THR A 16 36.47 -23.36 32.11
N GLY A 17 35.39 -23.98 31.63
CA GLY A 17 34.16 -23.27 31.30
C GLY A 17 33.66 -22.48 32.50
N CYS A 18 33.79 -21.17 32.44
CA CYS A 18 32.86 -20.30 33.15
C CYS A 18 31.54 -20.48 32.41
N ALA A 19 30.69 -21.38 32.90
CA ALA A 19 29.27 -21.30 32.60
C ALA A 19 28.83 -19.92 33.08
N VAL A 20 28.64 -18.98 32.16
CA VAL A 20 28.04 -17.69 32.46
C VAL A 20 26.66 -18.03 33.01
N THR A 21 26.48 -17.92 34.32
CA THR A 21 25.19 -18.14 34.95
C THR A 21 24.28 -17.03 34.46
N GLN A 22 23.40 -17.37 33.52
CA GLN A 22 22.40 -16.48 32.98
C GLN A 22 21.55 -15.89 34.13
N ALA A 23 21.32 -14.58 34.09
CA ALA A 23 20.54 -13.87 35.11
C ALA A 23 19.14 -14.51 35.25
N PRO A 24 18.57 -14.57 36.46
CA PRO A 24 17.23 -15.16 36.69
C PRO A 24 16.15 -14.62 35.75
N GLU A 25 16.17 -13.32 35.46
CA GLU A 25 15.21 -12.62 34.61
C GLU A 25 15.33 -13.07 33.15
N GLN A 26 16.56 -13.21 32.65
CA GLN A 26 16.79 -13.71 31.29
C GLN A 26 16.36 -15.19 31.15
N LYS A 27 16.44 -15.99 32.21
CA LYS A 27 15.89 -17.36 32.17
C LYS A 27 14.37 -17.35 32.01
N VAL A 28 13.66 -16.42 32.66
CA VAL A 28 12.21 -16.26 32.50
C VAL A 28 11.87 -15.84 31.07
N VAL A 29 12.56 -14.83 30.54
CA VAL A 29 12.38 -14.39 29.15
C VAL A 29 12.59 -15.55 28.18
N ASN A 30 13.70 -16.28 28.31
CA ASN A 30 13.98 -17.41 27.44
C ASN A 30 12.95 -18.52 27.59
N ALA A 31 12.56 -18.87 28.82
CA ALA A 31 11.60 -19.94 29.06
C ALA A 31 10.24 -19.64 28.45
N LEU A 32 9.72 -18.42 28.61
CA LEU A 32 8.48 -17.99 27.97
C LEU A 32 8.65 -17.89 26.45
N ALA A 33 9.66 -17.17 25.96
CA ALA A 33 9.82 -16.95 24.52
C ALA A 33 10.04 -18.25 23.71
N ASP A 34 10.72 -19.24 24.28
CA ASP A 34 10.99 -20.52 23.59
C ASP A 34 9.83 -21.52 23.67
N ASN A 35 8.95 -21.42 24.68
CA ASN A 35 7.95 -22.46 24.97
C ASN A 35 6.52 -21.95 25.12
N LEU A 36 6.27 -20.67 24.88
CA LEU A 36 4.92 -20.12 24.87
C LEU A 36 4.29 -20.25 23.47
N ASP A 37 3.20 -21.00 23.37
CA ASP A 37 2.32 -20.95 22.21
C ASP A 37 1.23 -19.91 22.42
N VAL A 38 0.90 -19.16 21.37
CA VAL A 38 -0.13 -18.12 21.40
C VAL A 38 -1.10 -18.36 20.26
N GLN A 39 -2.36 -18.60 20.60
CA GLN A 39 -3.45 -18.75 19.64
C GLN A 39 -4.44 -17.59 19.80
N TYR A 40 -4.92 -17.06 18.68
CA TYR A 40 -5.82 -15.92 18.63
C TYR A 40 -7.10 -16.28 17.87
N GLU A 41 -8.18 -16.51 18.60
CA GLU A 41 -9.46 -16.98 18.07
C GLU A 41 -10.49 -15.85 18.09
N ILE A 42 -11.03 -15.49 16.93
CA ILE A 42 -12.13 -14.53 16.82
C ILE A 42 -13.43 -15.24 17.20
N LEU A 43 -14.08 -14.79 18.28
CA LEU A 43 -15.33 -15.37 18.74
C LEU A 43 -16.54 -14.71 18.07
N THR A 44 -16.55 -13.38 18.01
CA THR A 44 -17.60 -12.61 17.33
C THR A 44 -17.07 -11.26 16.88
N ASN A 45 -17.48 -10.85 15.67
CA ASN A 45 -17.29 -9.50 15.14
C ASN A 45 -18.49 -8.57 15.36
N HIS A 46 -19.56 -9.06 16.00
CA HIS A 46 -20.82 -8.34 16.20
C HIS A 46 -21.07 -8.10 17.69
N GLY A 47 -20.05 -7.70 18.44
CA GLY A 47 -20.08 -7.64 19.90
C GLY A 47 -21.27 -6.87 20.47
N ALA A 48 -21.59 -5.70 19.91
CA ALA A 48 -22.73 -4.91 20.34
C ALA A 48 -24.08 -5.60 20.08
N ASN A 49 -24.22 -6.29 18.94
CA ASN A 49 -25.42 -7.08 18.62
C ASN A 49 -25.57 -8.31 19.54
N GLU A 50 -24.46 -8.80 20.07
CA GLU A 50 -24.40 -9.96 20.97
C GLU A 50 -24.34 -9.58 22.46
N GLY A 51 -24.52 -8.29 22.78
CA GLY A 51 -24.70 -7.81 24.15
C GLY A 51 -23.42 -7.42 24.89
N LEU A 52 -22.27 -7.30 24.19
CA LEU A 52 -21.09 -6.66 24.76
C LEU A 52 -21.35 -5.18 24.99
N ALA A 53 -20.81 -4.65 26.08
CA ALA A 53 -20.96 -3.25 26.47
C ALA A 53 -20.04 -2.30 25.67
N CYS A 54 -19.97 -2.46 24.33
CA CYS A 54 -19.06 -1.70 23.46
C CYS A 54 -19.17 -0.18 23.67
N GLN A 55 -20.40 0.31 23.87
CA GLN A 55 -20.65 1.71 24.20
C GLN A 55 -19.96 2.15 25.50
N ASP A 56 -20.08 1.37 26.58
CA ASP A 56 -19.51 1.72 27.88
C ASP A 56 -17.99 1.54 27.91
N LEU A 57 -17.46 0.65 27.07
CA LEU A 57 -16.04 0.46 26.84
C LEU A 57 -15.41 1.57 25.97
N GLY A 58 -16.20 2.54 25.50
CA GLY A 58 -15.70 3.68 24.73
C GLY A 58 -15.34 3.34 23.28
N ALA A 59 -15.86 2.24 22.73
CA ALA A 59 -15.63 1.85 21.35
C ALA A 59 -16.27 2.83 20.37
N GLU A 60 -15.52 3.33 19.39
CA GLU A 60 -16.05 4.20 18.35
C GLU A 60 -17.20 3.52 17.59
N TRP A 61 -18.28 4.27 17.34
CA TRP A 61 -19.54 3.77 16.76
C TRP A 61 -20.17 2.61 17.56
N ALA A 62 -19.85 2.51 18.86
CA ALA A 62 -20.22 1.41 19.74
C ALA A 62 -19.97 0.03 19.11
N SER A 63 -18.92 -0.09 18.29
CA SER A 63 -18.58 -1.30 17.55
C SER A 63 -17.36 -1.97 18.20
N CYS A 64 -17.53 -3.19 18.67
CA CYS A 64 -16.45 -3.98 19.26
C CYS A 64 -16.61 -5.46 18.92
N ASN A 65 -15.53 -6.21 19.05
CA ASN A 65 -15.46 -7.65 18.81
C ASN A 65 -14.92 -8.36 20.06
N LYS A 66 -15.13 -9.68 20.13
CA LYS A 66 -14.60 -10.54 21.20
C LYS A 66 -13.65 -11.56 20.60
N VAL A 67 -12.49 -11.72 21.23
CA VAL A 67 -11.48 -12.68 20.84
C VAL A 67 -10.98 -13.44 22.08
N ASN A 68 -10.54 -14.67 21.90
CA ASN A 68 -9.74 -15.38 22.88
C ASN A 68 -8.27 -15.33 22.45
N MET A 69 -7.41 -14.77 23.30
CA MET A 69 -5.98 -14.99 23.20
C MET A 69 -5.61 -16.11 24.18
N THR A 70 -5.30 -17.28 23.66
CA THR A 70 -4.92 -18.45 24.46
C THR A 70 -3.40 -18.52 24.53
N LEU A 71 -2.89 -18.59 25.76
CA LEU A 71 -1.48 -18.74 26.07
C LEU A 71 -1.25 -20.16 26.59
N THR A 72 -0.34 -20.92 25.97
CA THR A 72 0.00 -22.28 26.40
C THR A 72 1.48 -22.37 26.75
N ASN A 73 1.80 -22.76 27.98
CA ASN A 73 3.19 -22.94 28.42
C ASN A 73 3.64 -24.39 28.19
N ASP A 74 4.31 -24.68 27.07
CA ASP A 74 4.87 -26.00 26.78
C ASP A 74 6.19 -26.28 27.53
N GLY A 75 6.65 -25.33 28.34
CA GLY A 75 7.90 -25.40 29.09
C GLY A 75 7.73 -25.84 30.55
N GLU A 76 8.73 -25.49 31.38
CA GLU A 76 8.65 -25.64 32.83
C GLU A 76 7.75 -24.54 33.45
N ALA A 77 7.29 -24.74 34.68
CA ALA A 77 6.45 -23.77 35.37
C ALA A 77 7.16 -22.42 35.58
N ILE A 78 6.44 -21.32 35.41
CA ILE A 78 6.93 -19.95 35.59
C ILE A 78 6.20 -19.29 36.76
N ASP A 79 6.88 -19.16 37.90
CA ASP A 79 6.33 -18.51 39.09
C ASP A 79 6.61 -16.99 39.14
N SER A 80 7.42 -16.48 38.21
CA SER A 80 7.81 -15.06 38.19
C SER A 80 6.65 -14.16 37.74
N LYS A 81 6.56 -12.96 38.33
CA LYS A 81 5.68 -11.87 37.89
C LYS A 81 6.40 -10.77 37.12
N ASP A 82 7.73 -10.78 37.16
CA ASP A 82 8.58 -9.71 36.61
C ASP A 82 8.84 -9.94 35.12
N TRP A 83 7.78 -10.05 34.34
CA TRP A 83 7.85 -10.18 32.88
C TRP A 83 6.69 -9.44 32.21
N SER A 84 6.85 -9.15 30.93
CA SER A 84 5.79 -8.58 30.10
C SER A 84 5.87 -9.16 28.70
N ILE A 85 4.70 -9.36 28.08
CA ILE A 85 4.60 -9.70 26.66
C ILE A 85 4.15 -8.44 25.92
N TYR A 86 4.92 -8.04 24.92
CA TYR A 86 4.52 -7.01 23.98
C TYR A 86 3.99 -7.68 22.72
N PHE A 87 2.88 -7.18 22.20
CA PHE A 87 2.24 -7.68 20.99
C PHE A 87 1.59 -6.53 20.21
N HIS A 88 1.31 -6.80 18.95
CA HIS A 88 0.82 -5.80 17.99
C HIS A 88 -0.64 -6.07 17.66
N SER A 89 -1.44 -5.01 17.64
CA SER A 89 -2.80 -5.06 17.14
C SER A 89 -3.18 -3.73 16.52
N ILE A 90 -3.70 -3.79 15.30
CA ILE A 90 -4.28 -2.64 14.58
C ILE A 90 -5.63 -2.21 15.16
N ARG A 91 -6.09 -2.88 16.22
CA ARG A 91 -7.30 -2.57 16.98
C ARG A 91 -6.92 -2.23 18.42
N LEU A 92 -7.63 -1.27 19.01
CA LEU A 92 -7.48 -1.00 20.45
C LEU A 92 -8.05 -2.17 21.26
N ILE A 93 -7.27 -2.68 22.21
CA ILE A 93 -7.79 -3.60 23.23
C ILE A 93 -8.50 -2.78 24.31
N LEU A 94 -9.81 -2.95 24.41
CA LEU A 94 -10.68 -2.17 25.30
C LEU A 94 -10.81 -2.81 26.69
N ASP A 95 -10.74 -4.15 26.76
CA ASP A 95 -10.89 -4.90 28.00
C ASP A 95 -10.24 -6.30 27.92
N VAL A 96 -9.84 -6.83 29.08
CA VAL A 96 -9.35 -8.20 29.26
C VAL A 96 -10.08 -8.85 30.44
N ASP A 97 -10.88 -9.88 30.16
CA ASP A 97 -11.68 -10.59 31.16
C ASP A 97 -10.88 -11.71 31.83
N ASN A 98 -9.75 -11.33 32.44
CA ASN A 98 -8.93 -12.22 33.25
C ASN A 98 -8.18 -11.40 34.31
N GLU A 99 -8.54 -11.58 35.58
CA GLU A 99 -7.98 -10.76 36.66
C GLU A 99 -6.49 -11.01 36.94
N GLN A 100 -5.91 -12.10 36.41
CA GLN A 100 -4.48 -12.37 36.53
C GLN A 100 -3.64 -11.51 35.60
N PHE A 101 -4.25 -10.89 34.59
CA PHE A 101 -3.55 -10.10 33.59
C PHE A 101 -4.14 -8.70 33.43
N LYS A 102 -3.32 -7.79 32.90
CA LYS A 102 -3.76 -6.48 32.42
C LYS A 102 -3.11 -6.21 31.07
N ILE A 103 -3.81 -5.52 30.19
CA ILE A 103 -3.30 -5.06 28.90
C ILE A 103 -3.30 -3.53 28.90
N THR A 104 -2.19 -2.92 28.50
CA THR A 104 -2.07 -1.46 28.34
C THR A 104 -1.52 -1.15 26.96
N ARG A 105 -2.12 -0.19 26.25
CA ARG A 105 -1.54 0.35 25.02
C ARG A 105 -0.32 1.22 25.34
N VAL A 106 0.77 1.01 24.62
CA VAL A 106 2.00 1.81 24.74
C VAL A 106 1.85 3.05 23.86
N THR A 107 1.89 2.85 22.54
CA THR A 107 1.63 3.85 21.49
C THR A 107 1.47 3.12 20.17
N GLY A 108 0.75 3.72 19.21
CA GLY A 108 0.51 3.05 17.93
C GLY A 108 -0.25 1.74 18.14
N ASP A 109 0.21 0.69 17.47
CA ASP A 109 -0.33 -0.67 17.54
C ASP A 109 0.19 -1.51 18.73
N LEU A 110 1.18 -0.99 19.46
CA LEU A 110 1.94 -1.75 20.45
C LEU A 110 1.19 -1.82 21.79
N HIS A 111 0.91 -3.03 22.22
CA HIS A 111 0.25 -3.34 23.47
C HIS A 111 1.17 -4.14 24.40
N LYS A 112 0.98 -3.98 25.70
CA LYS A 112 1.73 -4.64 26.76
C LYS A 112 0.80 -5.46 27.64
N LEU A 113 0.98 -6.78 27.65
CA LEU A 113 0.36 -7.73 28.57
C LEU A 113 1.27 -7.97 29.77
N GLU A 114 0.72 -7.84 30.99
CA GLU A 114 1.47 -8.02 32.23
C GLU A 114 0.69 -8.85 33.26
N PRO A 115 1.37 -9.67 34.07
CA PRO A 115 0.80 -10.26 35.29
C PRO A 115 0.32 -9.18 36.27
N THR A 116 -0.75 -9.49 36.99
CA THR A 116 -1.22 -8.70 38.13
C THR A 116 -0.79 -9.33 39.46
N GLU A 117 -1.15 -8.69 40.57
CA GLU A 117 -1.01 -9.29 41.90
C GLU A 117 -1.77 -10.61 42.07
N LYS A 118 -2.78 -10.87 41.24
CA LYS A 118 -3.58 -12.10 41.25
C LYS A 118 -2.99 -13.23 40.41
N PHE A 119 -1.96 -12.97 39.61
CA PHE A 119 -1.24 -14.02 38.89
C PHE A 119 -0.62 -15.01 39.89
N ASP A 120 -0.92 -16.29 39.72
CA ASP A 120 -0.52 -17.37 40.64
C ASP A 120 0.56 -18.31 40.05
N GLY A 121 1.12 -17.93 38.90
CA GLY A 121 2.13 -18.68 38.18
C GLY A 121 1.57 -19.19 36.86
N PHE A 122 2.44 -19.74 36.02
CA PHE A 122 2.07 -20.40 34.78
C PHE A 122 2.64 -21.82 34.78
N ALA A 123 1.82 -22.81 35.13
CA ALA A 123 2.25 -24.18 35.29
C ALA A 123 2.70 -24.81 33.96
N ALA A 124 3.49 -25.88 34.05
CA ALA A 124 3.94 -26.63 32.88
C ALA A 124 2.74 -27.31 32.18
N GLY A 125 2.58 -27.07 30.88
CA GLY A 125 1.46 -27.53 30.06
C GLY A 125 0.13 -26.85 30.37
N GLU A 126 0.13 -25.76 31.14
CA GLU A 126 -1.08 -25.00 31.41
C GLU A 126 -1.50 -24.20 30.17
N GLU A 127 -2.82 -24.13 29.97
CA GLU A 127 -3.47 -23.30 28.97
C GLU A 127 -4.26 -22.21 29.70
N VAL A 128 -3.97 -20.95 29.38
CA VAL A 128 -4.65 -19.78 29.94
C VAL A 128 -5.34 -19.03 28.82
N VAL A 129 -6.67 -18.99 28.87
CA VAL A 129 -7.49 -18.21 27.93
C VAL A 129 -7.66 -16.78 28.47
N LEU A 130 -7.38 -15.80 27.61
CA LEU A 130 -7.59 -14.37 27.85
C LEU A 130 -8.71 -13.87 26.92
N PRO A 131 -9.96 -13.76 27.41
CA PRO A 131 -11.04 -13.20 26.61
C PRO A 131 -10.88 -11.68 26.49
N LEU A 132 -10.50 -11.19 25.31
CA LEU A 132 -10.29 -9.76 25.05
C LEU A 132 -11.51 -9.17 24.35
N THR A 133 -11.80 -7.91 24.65
CA THR A 133 -12.74 -7.10 23.87
C THR A 133 -11.96 -6.03 23.13
N SER A 134 -12.08 -5.98 21.81
CA SER A 134 -11.31 -5.06 20.97
C SER A 134 -12.24 -4.12 20.18
N GLU A 135 -11.77 -2.91 19.88
CA GLU A 135 -12.53 -1.94 19.09
C GLU A 135 -12.76 -2.43 17.65
N TYR A 136 -13.90 -2.05 17.05
CA TYR A 136 -14.34 -2.44 15.72
C TYR A 136 -14.53 -3.96 15.54
N TRP A 137 -13.95 -4.52 14.49
CA TRP A 137 -14.07 -5.89 14.01
C TRP A 137 -12.72 -6.33 13.43
N GLN A 138 -12.53 -7.64 13.30
CA GLN A 138 -11.35 -8.29 12.74
C GLN A 138 -11.83 -9.31 11.70
N LEU A 139 -11.76 -9.00 10.41
CA LEU A 139 -12.40 -9.76 9.33
C LEU A 139 -11.43 -10.58 8.48
N PHE A 140 -10.13 -10.32 8.63
CA PHE A 140 -9.06 -11.01 7.90
C PHE A 140 -8.00 -11.49 8.89
N GLU A 141 -7.35 -12.60 8.57
CA GLU A 141 -6.33 -13.21 9.43
C GLU A 141 -5.17 -12.25 9.73
N THR A 142 -4.90 -11.30 8.82
CA THR A 142 -3.83 -10.31 8.95
C THR A 142 -4.10 -9.18 9.96
N ASP A 143 -5.28 -9.13 10.58
CA ASP A 143 -5.60 -8.11 11.60
C ASP A 143 -4.86 -8.34 12.94
N PHE A 144 -4.48 -9.59 13.23
CA PHE A 144 -3.58 -9.90 14.33
C PHE A 144 -2.18 -10.20 13.78
N MET A 145 -1.17 -9.57 14.37
CA MET A 145 0.17 -9.51 13.79
C MET A 145 1.14 -10.45 14.52
N PRO A 146 2.15 -11.00 13.82
CA PRO A 146 3.23 -11.77 14.41
C PRO A 146 4.18 -10.87 15.22
N GLY A 147 5.32 -11.43 15.64
CA GLY A 147 6.42 -10.65 16.21
C GLY A 147 6.23 -10.25 17.68
N ALA A 148 5.29 -10.86 18.40
CA ALA A 148 5.16 -10.66 19.85
C ALA A 148 6.42 -11.15 20.58
N PHE A 149 6.80 -10.48 21.67
CA PHE A 149 8.04 -10.75 22.38
C PHE A 149 7.94 -10.59 23.90
N VAL A 150 8.78 -11.33 24.60
CA VAL A 150 8.86 -11.32 26.07
C VAL A 150 9.98 -10.40 26.53
N THR A 151 9.74 -9.69 27.61
CA THR A 151 10.70 -8.81 28.28
C THR A 151 10.68 -9.06 29.79
N ALA A 152 11.79 -8.74 30.46
CA ALA A 152 11.88 -8.67 31.91
C ALA A 152 12.89 -7.58 32.31
N PRO A 153 12.82 -7.01 33.52
CA PRO A 153 13.79 -6.01 33.97
C PRO A 153 15.24 -6.52 33.85
N ASN A 154 16.11 -5.74 33.23
CA ASN A 154 17.53 -6.07 33.00
C ASN A 154 17.79 -7.35 32.17
N ALA A 155 16.81 -7.80 31.39
CA ALA A 155 16.95 -8.89 30.43
C ALA A 155 16.81 -8.38 29.00
N GLU A 156 17.50 -9.03 28.07
CA GLU A 156 17.33 -8.81 26.64
C GLU A 156 15.98 -9.36 26.18
N PRO A 157 15.20 -8.58 25.40
CA PRO A 157 13.90 -9.00 24.88
C PRO A 157 14.06 -10.16 23.89
N LYS A 158 13.05 -11.04 23.80
CA LYS A 158 13.09 -12.19 22.89
C LYS A 158 11.71 -12.48 22.29
N MET A 159 11.65 -12.62 20.96
CA MET A 159 10.42 -13.00 20.25
C MET A 159 9.92 -14.36 20.70
N ILE A 160 8.60 -14.47 20.82
CA ILE A 160 7.90 -15.73 21.07
C ILE A 160 8.02 -16.59 19.81
N ALA A 161 8.53 -17.82 19.95
CA ALA A 161 8.89 -18.66 18.82
C ALA A 161 7.70 -19.03 17.91
N SER A 162 6.52 -19.27 18.49
CA SER A 162 5.27 -19.58 17.77
C SER A 162 4.79 -18.42 16.88
N LEU A 163 5.12 -17.18 17.25
CA LEU A 163 4.73 -15.96 16.53
C LEU A 163 5.86 -15.37 15.68
N ASN A 164 6.98 -16.06 15.51
CA ASN A 164 8.07 -15.67 14.61
C ASN A 164 7.86 -16.28 13.22
N THR A 165 6.78 -15.89 12.55
CA THR A 165 6.38 -16.40 11.23
C THR A 165 5.56 -15.37 10.46
N GLU A 166 5.57 -15.48 9.14
CA GLU A 166 4.70 -14.70 8.24
C GLU A 166 3.36 -15.39 7.95
N ASP A 167 3.23 -16.67 8.33
CA ASP A 167 2.01 -17.47 8.21
C ASP A 167 1.04 -17.21 9.37
N VAL A 168 0.21 -16.18 9.21
CA VAL A 168 -0.77 -15.76 10.23
C VAL A 168 -1.86 -16.82 10.49
N ALA A 169 -2.16 -17.67 9.51
CA ALA A 169 -3.15 -18.74 9.66
C ALA A 169 -2.70 -19.82 10.66
N SER A 170 -1.41 -19.85 11.01
CA SER A 170 -0.88 -20.79 12.00
C SER A 170 -1.24 -20.43 13.45
N PHE A 171 -1.69 -19.20 13.71
CA PHE A 171 -2.07 -18.72 15.04
C PHE A 171 -3.37 -17.89 15.09
N VAL A 172 -3.99 -17.58 13.95
CA VAL A 172 -5.29 -16.88 13.90
C VAL A 172 -6.40 -17.82 13.42
N THR A 173 -7.52 -17.86 14.13
CA THR A 173 -8.67 -18.74 13.85
C THR A 173 -10.01 -18.05 14.12
N GLY A 174 -11.14 -18.69 13.81
CA GLY A 174 -12.49 -18.20 14.14
C GLY A 174 -13.11 -17.26 13.10
N LEU A 175 -12.51 -17.15 11.90
CA LEU A 175 -13.00 -16.35 10.78
C LEU A 175 -13.79 -17.21 9.79
N GLU A 176 -14.90 -17.77 10.26
CA GLU A 176 -15.82 -18.55 9.45
C GLU A 176 -17.28 -18.17 9.69
N GLY A 177 -18.16 -18.57 8.78
CA GLY A 177 -19.60 -18.32 8.91
C GLY A 177 -19.92 -16.83 9.06
N ASN A 178 -20.57 -16.46 10.17
CA ASN A 178 -20.95 -15.07 10.43
C ASN A 178 -19.78 -14.18 10.85
N ASN A 179 -18.65 -14.74 11.31
CA ASN A 179 -17.50 -13.92 11.71
C ASN A 179 -16.79 -13.29 10.51
N LEU A 180 -17.02 -13.78 9.30
CA LEU A 180 -16.57 -13.13 8.06
C LEU A 180 -17.32 -11.83 7.74
N LYS A 181 -18.47 -11.59 8.39
CA LYS A 181 -19.29 -10.41 8.15
C LYS A 181 -18.92 -9.28 9.08
N ARG A 182 -18.91 -8.04 8.58
CA ARG A 182 -18.74 -6.82 9.39
C ARG A 182 -19.94 -6.55 10.27
N THR A 183 -21.13 -6.79 9.73
CA THR A 183 -22.42 -6.64 10.43
C THR A 183 -23.34 -7.80 10.02
N PRO A 184 -24.41 -8.08 10.77
CA PRO A 184 -25.39 -9.10 10.35
C PRO A 184 -25.96 -8.87 8.94
N ASP A 185 -26.09 -7.60 8.54
CA ASP A 185 -26.64 -7.16 7.24
C ASP A 185 -25.57 -7.01 6.14
N ASP A 186 -24.33 -7.45 6.39
CA ASP A 186 -23.27 -7.45 5.39
C ASP A 186 -23.64 -8.35 4.20
N ASN A 187 -23.66 -7.74 3.01
CA ASN A 187 -24.05 -8.34 1.74
C ASN A 187 -22.85 -8.63 0.83
N ASN A 188 -21.62 -8.50 1.33
CA ASN A 188 -20.46 -8.97 0.59
C ASN A 188 -20.57 -10.46 0.28
N VAL A 189 -20.13 -10.83 -0.93
CA VAL A 189 -20.09 -12.22 -1.38
C VAL A 189 -18.75 -12.82 -0.96
N MET A 190 -18.78 -13.76 0.00
CA MET A 190 -17.59 -14.48 0.44
C MET A 190 -17.01 -15.30 -0.70
N ALA A 191 -15.68 -15.27 -0.86
CA ALA A 191 -15.00 -15.97 -1.93
C ALA A 191 -14.86 -17.46 -1.58
N THR A 192 -15.47 -18.30 -2.41
CA THR A 192 -15.41 -19.76 -2.36
C THR A 192 -15.12 -20.27 -3.77
N ALA A 193 -14.84 -21.55 -3.95
CA ALA A 193 -14.73 -22.12 -5.29
C ALA A 193 -15.99 -21.80 -6.14
N VAL A 194 -17.19 -21.91 -5.56
CA VAL A 194 -18.46 -21.71 -6.29
C VAL A 194 -18.69 -20.24 -6.63
N THR A 195 -18.54 -19.33 -5.67
CA THR A 195 -18.78 -17.90 -5.92
C THR A 195 -17.73 -17.29 -6.84
N ARG A 196 -16.47 -17.78 -6.80
CA ARG A 196 -15.47 -17.46 -7.83
C ARG A 196 -15.88 -17.97 -9.21
N PHE A 197 -16.46 -19.18 -9.28
CA PHE A 197 -16.96 -19.72 -10.54
C PHE A 197 -18.04 -18.83 -11.14
N GLU A 198 -19.01 -18.40 -10.33
CA GLU A 198 -20.09 -17.50 -10.74
C GLU A 198 -19.56 -16.13 -11.19
N LYS A 199 -18.62 -15.54 -10.44
CA LYS A 199 -18.00 -14.25 -10.76
C LYS A 199 -17.23 -14.26 -12.08
N ASN A 200 -16.65 -15.41 -12.45
CA ASN A 200 -15.87 -15.59 -13.67
C ASN A 200 -16.70 -16.19 -14.82
N ALA A 201 -18.00 -16.41 -14.65
CA ALA A 201 -18.82 -17.14 -15.61
C ALA A 201 -19.02 -16.44 -16.95
N ASP A 202 -18.83 -15.12 -17.00
CA ASP A 202 -18.93 -14.31 -18.23
C ASP A 202 -17.60 -14.19 -18.98
N LEU A 203 -16.51 -14.74 -18.43
CA LEU A 203 -15.21 -14.76 -19.07
C LEU A 203 -15.09 -15.94 -20.03
N ALA A 204 -14.53 -15.66 -21.21
CA ALA A 204 -14.28 -16.65 -22.24
C ALA A 204 -12.95 -16.39 -22.92
N THR A 205 -12.24 -17.47 -23.28
CA THR A 205 -11.02 -17.37 -24.07
C THR A 205 -11.31 -16.70 -25.42
N GLN A 206 -10.49 -15.73 -25.78
CA GLN A 206 -10.55 -15.05 -27.07
C GLN A 206 -9.15 -14.77 -27.62
N ASP A 207 -9.05 -14.56 -28.92
CA ASP A 207 -7.80 -14.15 -29.57
C ASP A 207 -7.49 -12.69 -29.23
N VAL A 208 -6.28 -12.48 -28.67
CA VAL A 208 -5.76 -11.19 -28.24
C VAL A 208 -4.45 -10.83 -28.94
N SER A 209 -4.08 -11.57 -30.00
CA SER A 209 -2.81 -11.42 -30.73
C SER A 209 -2.55 -10.01 -31.26
N THR A 210 -3.59 -9.28 -31.64
CA THR A 210 -3.52 -7.90 -32.19
C THR A 210 -3.90 -6.84 -31.16
N THR A 211 -4.07 -7.21 -29.89
CA THR A 211 -4.52 -6.30 -28.82
C THR A 211 -3.38 -5.95 -27.87
N LEU A 212 -3.47 -4.75 -27.28
CA LEU A 212 -2.42 -4.15 -26.46
C LEU A 212 -2.92 -3.72 -25.10
N LEU A 213 -1.97 -3.64 -24.18
CA LEU A 213 -2.11 -3.13 -22.83
C LEU A 213 -1.00 -2.09 -22.55
N PRO A 214 -1.31 -0.85 -22.14
CA PRO A 214 -2.63 -0.23 -22.23
C PRO A 214 -3.19 -0.16 -23.65
N THR A 215 -4.51 -0.13 -23.75
CA THR A 215 -5.25 -0.04 -25.01
C THR A 215 -4.96 1.27 -25.73
N PRO A 216 -4.47 1.23 -26.98
CA PRO A 216 -4.20 2.43 -27.73
C PRO A 216 -5.47 3.18 -28.12
N MET A 217 -5.37 4.48 -28.39
CA MET A 217 -6.51 5.26 -28.90
C MET A 217 -7.10 4.69 -30.21
N SER A 218 -6.25 4.15 -31.10
CA SER A 218 -6.68 3.52 -32.35
C SER A 218 -5.72 2.42 -32.77
N VAL A 219 -6.27 1.27 -33.19
CA VAL A 219 -5.53 0.16 -33.78
C VAL A 219 -6.22 -0.29 -35.06
N GLU A 220 -5.47 -0.38 -36.15
CA GLU A 220 -5.89 -0.97 -37.42
C GLU A 220 -5.05 -2.23 -37.66
N ALA A 221 -5.64 -3.42 -37.46
CA ALA A 221 -4.97 -4.69 -37.71
C ALA A 221 -4.82 -4.95 -39.22
N GLY A 222 -3.62 -5.36 -39.64
CA GLY A 222 -3.33 -5.83 -40.98
C GLY A 222 -3.55 -7.34 -41.13
N GLU A 223 -3.17 -7.88 -42.29
CA GLU A 223 -3.22 -9.32 -42.54
C GLU A 223 -1.86 -9.98 -42.21
N GLY A 224 -1.85 -10.95 -41.31
CA GLY A 224 -0.68 -11.77 -41.02
C GLY A 224 0.29 -11.17 -39.99
N SER A 225 1.51 -11.70 -39.99
CA SER A 225 2.59 -11.33 -39.06
C SER A 225 3.90 -11.08 -39.79
N VAL A 226 4.81 -10.38 -39.12
CA VAL A 226 6.18 -10.09 -39.56
C VAL A 226 7.13 -10.88 -38.68
N SER A 227 8.13 -11.54 -39.26
CA SER A 227 9.14 -12.25 -38.46
C SER A 227 10.10 -11.27 -37.81
N ILE A 228 10.36 -11.49 -36.52
CA ILE A 228 11.39 -10.82 -35.72
C ILE A 228 12.38 -11.84 -35.12
N ALA A 229 12.47 -13.04 -35.68
CA ALA A 229 13.38 -14.09 -35.21
C ALA A 229 14.87 -13.66 -35.27
N GLY A 230 15.21 -12.79 -36.23
CA GLY A 230 16.53 -12.15 -36.32
C GLY A 230 16.66 -10.85 -35.52
N GLY A 231 15.69 -10.53 -34.66
CA GLY A 231 15.60 -9.27 -33.92
C GLY A 231 15.09 -8.08 -34.75
N ILE A 232 14.99 -6.93 -34.09
CA ILE A 232 14.63 -5.63 -34.67
C ILE A 232 15.83 -4.69 -34.64
N ALA A 233 16.04 -3.88 -35.67
CA ALA A 233 17.14 -2.94 -35.77
C ALA A 233 16.72 -1.56 -35.21
N LEU A 234 16.68 -1.41 -33.89
CA LEU A 234 16.27 -0.16 -33.24
C LEU A 234 17.43 0.87 -33.27
N PRO A 235 17.23 2.09 -33.80
CA PRO A 235 18.30 3.08 -33.92
C PRO A 235 18.68 3.65 -32.56
N LYS A 236 19.89 3.34 -32.07
CA LYS A 236 20.38 3.76 -30.75
C LYS A 236 20.37 5.28 -30.58
N GLU A 237 20.69 6.02 -31.66
CA GLU A 237 20.75 7.48 -31.69
C GLU A 237 19.39 8.19 -31.51
N ALA A 238 18.27 7.46 -31.58
CA ALA A 238 16.95 8.01 -31.32
C ALA A 238 16.68 8.20 -29.81
N PHE A 239 17.47 7.57 -28.94
CA PHE A 239 17.28 7.53 -27.50
C PHE A 239 18.53 8.02 -26.77
N ASP A 240 18.36 8.47 -25.53
CA ASP A 240 19.50 8.72 -24.65
C ASP A 240 20.13 7.39 -24.21
N ALA A 241 21.43 7.38 -23.89
CA ALA A 241 22.17 6.13 -23.63
C ALA A 241 21.54 5.27 -22.53
N ASP A 242 21.18 5.88 -21.41
CA ASP A 242 20.56 5.18 -20.27
C ASP A 242 19.14 4.68 -20.63
N GLN A 243 18.40 5.47 -21.43
CA GLN A 243 17.08 5.06 -21.91
C GLN A 243 17.18 3.88 -22.89
N PHE A 244 18.20 3.86 -23.75
CA PHE A 244 18.45 2.72 -24.64
C PHE A 244 18.86 1.47 -23.85
N ALA A 245 19.64 1.61 -22.78
CA ALA A 245 19.97 0.50 -21.88
C ALA A 245 18.72 -0.07 -21.19
N ALA A 246 17.80 0.79 -20.71
CA ALA A 246 16.52 0.33 -20.16
C ALA A 246 15.65 -0.39 -21.21
N ILE A 247 15.72 0.02 -22.49
CA ILE A 247 15.07 -0.69 -23.59
C ILE A 247 15.72 -2.06 -23.82
N GLU A 248 17.06 -2.15 -23.81
CA GLU A 248 17.80 -3.42 -23.92
C GLU A 248 17.42 -4.38 -22.78
N GLU A 249 17.37 -3.91 -21.52
CA GLU A 249 16.95 -4.69 -20.36
C GLU A 249 15.53 -5.25 -20.51
N ARG A 250 14.57 -4.43 -20.96
CA ARG A 250 13.21 -4.92 -21.22
C ARG A 250 13.16 -5.89 -22.40
N ALA A 251 13.96 -5.65 -23.44
CA ALA A 251 14.02 -6.51 -24.61
C ALA A 251 14.54 -7.92 -24.25
N ASP A 252 15.50 -8.01 -23.33
CA ASP A 252 16.00 -9.28 -22.78
C ASP A 252 14.89 -10.06 -22.07
N VAL A 253 14.04 -9.40 -21.26
CA VAL A 253 12.88 -10.03 -20.58
C VAL A 253 11.90 -10.64 -21.59
N VAL A 254 11.68 -9.98 -22.74
CA VAL A 254 10.78 -10.46 -23.79
C VAL A 254 11.49 -11.24 -24.90
N ASN A 255 12.77 -11.56 -24.74
CA ASN A 255 13.60 -12.31 -25.69
C ASN A 255 13.69 -11.70 -27.11
N VAL A 256 13.89 -10.39 -27.22
CA VAL A 256 14.04 -9.68 -28.50
C VAL A 256 15.42 -9.01 -28.60
N ASP A 257 16.19 -9.30 -29.65
CA ASP A 257 17.41 -8.54 -29.95
C ASP A 257 17.05 -7.21 -30.63
N VAL A 258 17.37 -6.07 -29.99
CA VAL A 258 17.13 -4.72 -30.52
C VAL A 258 18.24 -4.21 -31.46
N SER A 259 19.24 -5.04 -31.74
CA SER A 259 20.29 -4.81 -32.75
C SER A 259 20.17 -5.77 -33.94
N GLY A 260 18.98 -6.29 -34.19
CA GLY A 260 18.70 -7.34 -35.17
C GLY A 260 18.50 -6.87 -36.61
N ASP A 261 17.76 -7.66 -37.38
CA ASP A 261 17.66 -7.52 -38.85
C ASP A 261 16.47 -6.66 -39.33
N LEU A 262 15.31 -6.71 -38.66
CA LEU A 262 14.10 -6.03 -39.15
C LEU A 262 14.25 -4.51 -38.95
N PRO A 263 14.23 -3.68 -40.02
CA PRO A 263 14.52 -2.26 -39.89
C PRO A 263 13.48 -1.52 -39.04
N VAL A 264 13.93 -0.73 -38.06
CA VAL A 264 13.09 0.21 -37.31
C VAL A 264 13.47 1.64 -37.66
N SER A 265 12.49 2.48 -37.96
CA SER A 265 12.68 3.92 -38.15
C SER A 265 11.98 4.70 -37.05
N VAL A 266 12.67 5.71 -36.48
CA VAL A 266 12.12 6.56 -35.42
C VAL A 266 12.24 8.02 -35.83
N ALA A 267 11.14 8.77 -35.78
CA ALA A 267 11.10 10.19 -36.09
C ALA A 267 10.33 10.98 -35.02
N VAL A 268 10.99 11.95 -34.38
CA VAL A 268 10.34 12.89 -33.45
C VAL A 268 9.86 14.12 -34.22
N VAL A 269 8.55 14.25 -34.39
CA VAL A 269 7.90 15.20 -35.32
C VAL A 269 6.67 15.88 -34.68
N PRO A 270 6.83 16.65 -33.58
CA PRO A 270 5.70 17.22 -32.82
C PRO A 270 4.71 18.03 -33.66
N THR A 271 5.19 18.72 -34.70
CA THR A 271 4.36 19.56 -35.59
C THR A 271 3.42 18.75 -36.50
N GLN A 272 3.57 17.42 -36.59
CA GLN A 272 2.68 16.54 -37.36
C GLN A 272 1.51 16.01 -36.53
N PHE A 273 1.57 16.13 -35.21
CA PHE A 273 0.51 15.71 -34.30
C PHE A 273 -0.49 16.86 -34.11
N THR A 274 -1.78 16.54 -34.05
CA THR A 274 -2.88 17.53 -33.91
C THR A 274 -3.98 16.99 -33.00
N GLY A 275 -4.79 17.89 -32.43
CA GLY A 275 -5.90 17.52 -31.53
C GLY A 275 -5.39 16.74 -30.30
N ASP A 276 -6.11 15.67 -29.94
CA ASP A 276 -5.79 14.84 -28.77
C ASP A 276 -4.45 14.11 -28.89
N LEU A 277 -3.87 14.01 -30.09
CA LEU A 277 -2.55 13.41 -30.29
C LEU A 277 -1.40 14.42 -30.12
N ALA A 278 -1.67 15.72 -30.01
CA ALA A 278 -0.63 16.77 -29.88
C ALA A 278 -0.16 16.98 -28.43
N LYS A 279 0.25 15.90 -27.75
CA LYS A 279 0.70 15.92 -26.36
C LYS A 279 1.90 15.00 -26.12
N SER A 280 2.58 15.19 -24.98
CA SER A 280 3.71 14.36 -24.58
C SER A 280 3.33 12.88 -24.48
N GLY A 281 4.22 11.99 -24.92
CA GLY A 281 3.95 10.55 -24.94
C GLY A 281 3.12 10.06 -26.13
N ALA A 282 2.65 10.94 -27.02
CA ALA A 282 1.91 10.52 -28.21
C ALA A 282 2.81 9.92 -29.30
N TYR A 283 2.31 8.91 -30.01
CA TYR A 283 3.01 8.26 -31.12
C TYR A 283 2.06 7.67 -32.18
N GLU A 284 2.61 7.49 -33.37
CA GLU A 284 2.08 6.62 -34.43
C GLU A 284 3.07 5.48 -34.66
N LEU A 285 2.58 4.24 -34.70
CA LEU A 285 3.39 3.03 -34.92
C LEU A 285 2.81 2.25 -36.11
N SER A 286 3.65 1.78 -37.03
CA SER A 286 3.28 0.88 -38.12
C SER A 286 4.22 -0.32 -38.15
N ILE A 287 3.66 -1.53 -38.18
CA ILE A 287 4.38 -2.79 -38.31
C ILE A 287 3.94 -3.46 -39.62
N SER A 288 4.84 -3.61 -40.59
CA SER A 288 4.58 -4.23 -41.90
C SER A 288 5.77 -5.08 -42.36
N GLU A 289 5.62 -5.77 -43.50
CA GLU A 289 6.70 -6.58 -44.08
C GLU A 289 7.97 -5.77 -44.40
N GLU A 290 7.83 -4.47 -44.64
CA GLU A 290 8.94 -3.55 -44.90
C GLU A 290 9.71 -3.12 -43.64
N GLY A 291 9.17 -3.36 -42.45
CA GLY A 291 9.79 -3.00 -41.18
C GLY A 291 8.83 -2.33 -40.19
N ILE A 292 9.41 -1.67 -39.19
CA ILE A 292 8.69 -0.93 -38.15
C ILE A 292 8.94 0.57 -38.31
N ALA A 293 7.88 1.37 -38.34
CA ALA A 293 7.96 2.82 -38.40
C ALA A 293 7.30 3.47 -37.18
N ILE A 294 8.07 4.31 -36.47
CA ILE A 294 7.64 5.08 -35.31
C ILE A 294 7.73 6.56 -35.65
N LYS A 295 6.61 7.26 -35.52
CA LYS A 295 6.58 8.73 -35.40
C LYS A 295 6.14 9.07 -33.99
N ALA A 296 6.82 10.01 -33.34
CA ALA A 296 6.50 10.39 -31.98
C ALA A 296 6.40 11.91 -31.84
N PHE A 297 5.58 12.36 -30.90
CA PHE A 297 5.50 13.77 -30.53
C PHE A 297 6.82 14.22 -29.88
N ASP A 298 7.36 13.40 -28.98
CA ASP A 298 8.61 13.60 -28.25
C ASP A 298 9.34 12.28 -28.03
N LYS A 299 10.48 12.31 -27.31
CA LYS A 299 11.24 11.10 -26.98
C LYS A 299 10.45 10.12 -26.11
N THR A 300 9.60 10.63 -25.22
CA THR A 300 8.71 9.81 -24.38
C THR A 300 7.71 9.03 -25.22
N GLY A 301 7.13 9.65 -26.26
CA GLY A 301 6.26 8.96 -27.22
C GLY A 301 7.01 7.89 -28.01
N ALA A 302 8.26 8.13 -28.39
CA ALA A 302 9.09 7.12 -29.04
C ALA A 302 9.37 5.93 -28.10
N PHE A 303 9.66 6.21 -26.83
CA PHE A 303 9.83 5.18 -25.79
C PHE A 303 8.54 4.36 -25.60
N TYR A 304 7.38 5.01 -25.49
CA TYR A 304 6.10 4.31 -25.36
C TYR A 304 5.72 3.49 -26.60
N ALA A 305 6.10 3.93 -27.80
CA ALA A 305 5.94 3.13 -29.01
C ALA A 305 6.74 1.82 -28.94
N VAL A 306 7.97 1.87 -28.41
CA VAL A 306 8.79 0.67 -28.17
C VAL A 306 8.16 -0.23 -27.11
N GLN A 307 7.63 0.33 -26.03
CA GLN A 307 6.88 -0.46 -25.03
C GLN A 307 5.64 -1.13 -25.64
N SER A 308 4.97 -0.52 -26.61
CA SER A 308 3.89 -1.17 -27.36
C SER A 308 4.39 -2.30 -28.27
N ILE A 309 5.58 -2.21 -28.84
CA ILE A 309 6.19 -3.34 -29.57
C ILE A 309 6.42 -4.51 -28.62
N PHE A 310 7.04 -4.28 -27.46
CA PHE A 310 7.26 -5.32 -26.43
C PHE A 310 5.95 -5.82 -25.81
N GLY A 311 4.93 -4.97 -25.74
CA GLY A 311 3.58 -5.32 -25.34
C GLY A 311 2.96 -6.37 -26.27
N LEU A 312 3.20 -6.30 -27.58
CA LEU A 312 2.67 -7.25 -28.56
C LEU A 312 3.36 -8.62 -28.54
N ILE A 313 4.57 -8.70 -27.97
CA ILE A 313 5.34 -9.96 -27.94
C ILE A 313 4.64 -10.98 -27.05
N ASP A 314 4.31 -12.13 -27.64
CA ASP A 314 3.99 -13.34 -26.93
C ASP A 314 5.30 -13.99 -26.46
N SER A 315 5.47 -14.11 -25.14
CA SER A 315 6.68 -14.66 -24.53
C SER A 315 6.90 -16.14 -24.82
N GLN A 316 5.87 -16.86 -25.27
CA GLN A 316 5.93 -18.25 -25.72
C GLN A 316 6.33 -18.35 -27.20
N ASN A 317 6.11 -17.29 -27.98
CA ASN A 317 6.45 -17.21 -29.40
C ASN A 317 6.95 -15.81 -29.78
N ALA A 318 8.17 -15.49 -29.33
CA ALA A 318 8.80 -14.18 -29.53
C ALA A 318 9.37 -13.97 -30.96
N GLU A 319 9.02 -14.84 -31.93
CA GLU A 319 9.61 -14.83 -33.27
C GLU A 319 8.80 -14.01 -34.30
N SER A 320 7.63 -13.47 -33.91
CA SER A 320 6.79 -12.68 -34.81
C SER A 320 5.99 -11.58 -34.12
N LEU A 321 5.67 -10.53 -34.88
CA LEU A 321 4.74 -9.46 -34.50
C LEU A 321 3.55 -9.41 -35.47
N PRO A 322 2.34 -9.09 -35.02
CA PRO A 322 1.22 -8.86 -35.92
C PRO A 322 1.47 -7.62 -36.80
N GLN A 323 1.00 -7.66 -38.05
CA GLN A 323 0.95 -6.46 -38.88
C GLN A 323 -0.17 -5.55 -38.37
N LEU A 324 0.14 -4.28 -38.08
CA LEU A 324 -0.85 -3.32 -37.59
C LEU A 324 -0.36 -1.87 -37.69
N SER A 325 -1.30 -0.93 -37.58
CA SER A 325 -1.03 0.49 -37.39
C SER A 325 -1.71 1.00 -36.11
N ILE A 326 -1.01 1.82 -35.34
CA ILE A 326 -1.45 2.39 -34.07
C ILE A 326 -1.33 3.91 -34.13
N LYS A 327 -2.32 4.59 -33.55
CA LYS A 327 -2.21 5.99 -33.12
C LYS A 327 -2.58 6.06 -31.66
N ASP A 328 -1.77 6.72 -30.86
CA ASP A 328 -1.92 6.63 -29.42
C ASP A 328 -1.40 7.88 -28.69
N ALA A 329 -2.03 8.20 -27.57
CA ALA A 329 -1.64 9.24 -26.64
C ALA A 329 -2.30 8.95 -25.28
N PRO A 330 -1.67 9.36 -24.16
CA PRO A 330 -2.27 9.17 -22.85
C PRO A 330 -3.51 10.05 -22.67
N ARG A 331 -4.54 9.56 -21.95
CA ARG A 331 -5.65 10.40 -21.51
C ARG A 331 -5.23 11.41 -20.43
N PHE A 332 -4.37 11.00 -19.49
CA PHE A 332 -3.90 11.80 -18.36
C PHE A 332 -2.40 12.06 -18.42
N ASP A 333 -1.96 13.23 -17.95
CA ASP A 333 -0.54 13.57 -17.83
C ASP A 333 0.12 12.89 -16.61
N TYR A 334 -0.68 12.58 -15.58
CA TYR A 334 -0.25 11.89 -14.37
C TYR A 334 -0.83 10.46 -14.31
N ARG A 335 0.04 9.46 -14.35
CA ARG A 335 -0.30 8.03 -14.28
C ARG A 335 0.59 7.37 -13.22
N GLY A 336 0.08 7.34 -12.00
CA GLY A 336 0.88 7.17 -10.80
C GLY A 336 0.78 5.80 -10.13
N VAL A 337 1.91 5.38 -9.57
CA VAL A 337 1.96 4.36 -8.52
C VAL A 337 2.55 5.03 -7.30
N MET A 338 1.87 4.93 -6.16
CA MET A 338 2.37 5.33 -4.86
C MET A 338 2.83 4.10 -4.09
N VAL A 339 4.01 4.18 -3.47
CA VAL A 339 4.59 3.10 -2.65
C VAL A 339 4.98 3.66 -1.29
N ASP A 340 4.38 3.09 -0.24
CA ASP A 340 4.76 3.27 1.16
C ASP A 340 5.96 2.39 1.49
N VAL A 341 7.10 3.03 1.78
CA VAL A 341 8.28 2.36 2.34
C VAL A 341 8.49 2.69 3.83
N ALA A 342 7.62 3.53 4.40
CA ALA A 342 7.71 4.03 5.75
C ALA A 342 7.15 3.02 6.77
N ARG A 343 5.99 2.42 6.53
CA ARG A 343 5.38 1.45 7.46
C ARG A 343 6.18 0.15 7.53
N ASN A 344 6.49 -0.45 6.39
CA ASN A 344 7.50 -1.49 6.26
C ASN A 344 8.42 -1.13 5.08
N PHE A 345 9.71 -1.38 5.25
CA PHE A 345 10.71 -0.98 4.28
C PHE A 345 10.77 -1.99 3.12
N HIS A 346 10.60 -1.48 1.91
CA HIS A 346 10.81 -2.26 0.68
C HIS A 346 12.18 -1.96 0.10
N SER A 347 12.85 -3.00 -0.38
CA SER A 347 14.22 -2.86 -0.87
C SER A 347 14.29 -1.98 -2.11
N LYS A 348 15.49 -1.45 -2.38
CA LYS A 348 15.76 -0.74 -3.63
C LYS A 348 15.44 -1.61 -4.85
N ASP A 349 15.77 -2.90 -4.79
CA ASP A 349 15.52 -3.84 -5.89
C ASP A 349 14.02 -3.94 -6.20
N ALA A 350 13.15 -3.99 -5.18
CA ALA A 350 11.70 -3.95 -5.36
C ALA A 350 11.24 -2.63 -5.99
N ILE A 351 11.82 -1.49 -5.61
CA ILE A 351 11.52 -0.18 -6.23
C ILE A 351 11.97 -0.15 -7.70
N LEU A 352 13.16 -0.67 -8.03
CA LEU A 352 13.64 -0.73 -9.41
C LEU A 352 12.76 -1.67 -10.27
N ALA A 353 12.40 -2.84 -9.75
CA ALA A 353 11.48 -3.78 -10.41
C ALA A 353 10.09 -3.15 -10.65
N THR A 354 9.64 -2.30 -9.73
CA THR A 354 8.40 -1.53 -9.88
C THR A 354 8.52 -0.51 -11.02
N LEU A 355 9.63 0.22 -11.09
CA LEU A 355 9.90 1.17 -12.18
C LEU A 355 9.93 0.46 -13.55
N ASP A 356 10.47 -0.76 -13.63
CA ASP A 356 10.43 -1.58 -14.83
C ASP A 356 9.00 -1.86 -15.30
N GLN A 357 8.14 -2.31 -14.39
CA GLN A 357 6.75 -2.61 -14.76
C GLN A 357 5.96 -1.34 -15.05
N MET A 358 6.18 -0.27 -14.30
CA MET A 358 5.60 1.04 -14.60
C MET A 358 5.92 1.49 -16.02
N ALA A 359 7.18 1.35 -16.45
CA ALA A 359 7.62 1.69 -17.79
C ALA A 359 6.93 0.81 -18.85
N ALA A 360 6.88 -0.51 -18.62
CA ALA A 360 6.24 -1.47 -19.52
C ALA A 360 4.77 -1.15 -19.78
N TYR A 361 4.05 -0.66 -18.75
CA TYR A 361 2.64 -0.30 -18.84
C TYR A 361 2.38 1.21 -18.90
N LYS A 362 3.40 2.01 -19.25
CA LYS A 362 3.33 3.45 -19.53
C LYS A 362 2.88 4.33 -18.35
N MET A 363 3.01 3.84 -17.11
CA MET A 363 2.90 4.65 -15.89
C MET A 363 4.13 5.57 -15.79
N ASN A 364 3.96 6.82 -15.34
CA ASN A 364 5.00 7.83 -15.44
C ASN A 364 5.28 8.64 -14.16
N LYS A 365 4.59 8.34 -13.06
CA LYS A 365 4.83 8.99 -11.76
C LYS A 365 5.03 7.93 -10.69
N LEU A 366 6.22 7.85 -10.09
CA LEU A 366 6.45 7.10 -8.87
C LEU A 366 6.31 8.09 -7.71
N HIS A 367 5.21 8.01 -6.99
CA HIS A 367 5.02 8.73 -5.74
C HIS A 367 5.64 7.88 -4.63
N LEU A 368 6.76 8.32 -4.07
CA LEU A 368 7.49 7.56 -3.07
C LEU A 368 7.24 8.17 -1.69
N HIS A 369 6.45 7.48 -0.87
CA HIS A 369 6.15 7.85 0.50
C HIS A 369 7.28 7.38 1.41
N LEU A 370 8.18 8.33 1.70
CA LEU A 370 9.48 8.05 2.31
C LEU A 370 9.45 8.13 3.83
N THR A 371 8.40 8.70 4.42
CA THR A 371 8.36 8.97 5.86
C THR A 371 6.93 8.90 6.37
N ASP A 372 6.75 8.27 7.53
CA ASP A 372 5.51 8.25 8.29
C ASP A 372 5.84 8.16 9.79
N ASP A 373 4.87 7.80 10.63
CA ASP A 373 5.06 7.62 12.06
C ASP A 373 6.06 6.51 12.40
N GLU A 374 6.02 5.40 11.66
CA GLU A 374 6.78 4.17 11.93
C GLU A 374 8.18 4.13 11.31
N GLY A 375 8.54 5.12 10.49
CA GLY A 375 9.77 5.06 9.73
C GLY A 375 10.13 6.31 8.93
N TRP A 376 11.42 6.60 8.89
CA TRP A 376 12.04 7.58 8.00
C TRP A 376 13.05 6.88 7.09
N ARG A 377 12.92 7.02 5.76
CA ARG A 377 13.56 6.11 4.79
C ARG A 377 14.56 6.76 3.84
N LEU A 378 14.96 8.00 4.08
CA LEU A 378 15.93 8.69 3.21
C LEU A 378 17.07 9.33 4.00
N GLU A 379 18.32 9.03 3.67
CA GLU A 379 19.45 9.72 4.27
C GLU A 379 19.42 11.24 3.98
N ILE A 380 19.43 12.08 5.02
CA ILE A 380 19.51 13.55 4.89
C ILE A 380 20.85 14.05 5.45
N PRO A 381 21.78 14.53 4.59
CA PRO A 381 23.06 15.07 5.03
C PRO A 381 22.91 16.17 6.08
N GLY A 382 23.49 15.97 7.27
CA GLY A 382 23.44 16.91 8.40
C GLY A 382 22.37 16.61 9.45
N LEU A 383 21.41 15.73 9.14
CA LEU A 383 20.38 15.22 10.05
C LEU A 383 20.48 13.68 10.16
N PRO A 384 21.61 13.14 10.64
CA PRO A 384 21.83 11.70 10.66
C PRO A 384 20.83 10.94 11.54
N GLU A 385 20.26 11.59 12.57
CA GLU A 385 19.28 10.96 13.47
C GLU A 385 18.03 10.44 12.75
N LEU A 386 17.66 11.06 11.63
CA LEU A 386 16.52 10.61 10.83
C LEU A 386 16.70 9.17 10.33
N THR A 387 17.93 8.73 10.08
CA THR A 387 18.23 7.35 9.68
C THR A 387 18.94 6.54 10.77
N ASP A 388 19.68 7.18 11.68
CA ASP A 388 20.29 6.46 12.81
C ASP A 388 19.21 5.98 13.79
N VAL A 389 18.13 6.76 13.98
CA VAL A 389 16.99 6.44 14.86
C VAL A 389 15.73 6.17 14.04
N GLY A 390 15.31 7.13 13.23
CA GLY A 390 14.00 7.11 12.56
C GLY A 390 13.80 5.98 11.55
N SER A 391 14.87 5.37 11.04
CA SER A 391 14.77 4.23 10.11
C SER A 391 14.80 2.87 10.78
N ASN A 392 14.93 2.80 12.11
CA ASN A 392 15.13 1.56 12.85
C ASN A 392 13.99 1.38 13.86
N ARG A 393 13.47 0.15 13.96
CA ARG A 393 12.53 -0.24 15.02
C ARG A 393 13.16 -1.27 15.93
N CYS A 394 13.16 -1.01 17.24
CA CYS A 394 13.65 -1.95 18.24
C CYS A 394 13.05 -1.64 19.61
N PHE A 395 13.22 -2.56 20.57
CA PHE A 395 12.69 -2.36 21.91
C PHE A 395 13.58 -1.41 22.72
N ASP A 396 13.39 -0.12 22.51
CA ASP A 396 13.97 1.00 23.29
C ASP A 396 12.84 1.90 23.78
N LEU A 397 12.50 1.82 25.06
CA LEU A 397 11.39 2.60 25.65
C LEU A 397 11.68 4.10 25.72
N ASP A 398 12.95 4.51 25.64
CA ASP A 398 13.36 5.92 25.63
C ASP A 398 13.48 6.48 24.20
N GLU A 399 13.39 5.61 23.18
CA GLU A 399 13.50 5.89 21.75
C GLU A 399 14.69 6.77 21.37
N GLN A 400 15.84 6.54 22.03
CA GLN A 400 17.08 7.26 21.75
C GLN A 400 17.92 6.60 20.66
N SER A 401 17.68 5.31 20.40
CA SER A 401 18.43 4.52 19.43
C SER A 401 17.60 3.96 18.27
N CYS A 402 16.29 3.86 18.44
CA CYS A 402 15.34 3.39 17.45
C CYS A 402 13.93 3.87 17.83
N LEU A 403 13.00 3.83 16.88
CA LEU A 403 11.57 3.94 17.18
C LEU A 403 11.08 2.66 17.87
N LEU A 404 10.00 2.76 18.64
CA LEU A 404 9.35 1.59 19.23
C LEU A 404 8.90 0.58 18.15
N PRO A 405 8.87 -0.72 18.46
CA PRO A 405 8.37 -1.74 17.54
C PRO A 405 6.93 -1.44 17.15
N GLN A 406 6.63 -1.65 15.86
CA GLN A 406 5.29 -1.52 15.28
C GLN A 406 5.13 -2.58 14.19
N LEU A 407 3.89 -2.95 13.88
CA LEU A 407 3.49 -3.76 12.75
C LEU A 407 4.11 -5.17 12.74
N GLY A 408 4.32 -5.75 13.92
CA GLY A 408 4.92 -7.08 14.05
C GLY A 408 6.43 -7.13 13.78
N SER A 409 7.14 -6.00 13.89
CA SER A 409 8.58 -5.94 13.62
C SER A 409 9.46 -6.69 14.63
N GLY A 410 8.91 -7.11 15.77
CA GLY A 410 9.70 -7.70 16.85
C GLY A 410 10.62 -6.70 17.55
N PRO A 411 11.43 -7.15 18.53
CA PRO A 411 12.16 -6.28 19.44
C PRO A 411 13.57 -5.86 18.95
N THR A 412 14.08 -6.44 17.86
CA THR A 412 15.42 -6.17 17.32
C THR A 412 15.32 -5.43 16.00
N THR A 413 16.38 -4.76 15.54
CA THR A 413 16.41 -4.03 14.26
C THR A 413 16.53 -4.91 13.01
N ASP A 414 16.74 -6.22 13.18
CA ASP A 414 16.78 -7.19 12.07
C ASP A 414 15.34 -7.61 11.73
N ASN A 415 14.63 -6.72 11.06
CA ASN A 415 13.21 -6.84 10.74
C ASN A 415 12.87 -6.07 9.46
N PHE A 416 11.69 -6.32 8.91
CA PHE A 416 11.24 -5.62 7.71
C PHE A 416 10.74 -4.18 7.94
N GLY A 417 10.60 -3.79 9.20
CA GLY A 417 10.29 -2.43 9.61
C GLY A 417 11.47 -1.47 9.62
N SER A 418 12.68 -1.97 9.38
CA SER A 418 13.92 -1.22 9.51
C SER A 418 14.64 -1.13 8.17
N GLY A 419 15.36 -0.04 7.95
CA GLY A 419 16.07 0.23 6.69
C GLY A 419 15.71 1.58 6.09
N PHE A 420 16.57 2.05 5.19
CA PHE A 420 16.45 3.32 4.48
C PHE A 420 17.25 3.29 3.18
N PHE A 421 16.94 4.21 2.28
CA PHE A 421 17.75 4.50 1.11
C PHE A 421 18.87 5.47 1.47
N SER A 422 20.12 5.06 1.23
CA SER A 422 21.22 6.01 1.25
C SER A 422 21.01 7.10 0.19
N LYS A 423 21.73 8.21 0.33
CA LYS A 423 21.75 9.25 -0.71
C LYS A 423 22.09 8.66 -2.09
N ALA A 424 23.04 7.74 -2.14
CA ALA A 424 23.46 7.08 -3.38
C ALA A 424 22.36 6.19 -3.96
N ASP A 425 21.64 5.45 -3.10
CA ASP A 425 20.50 4.63 -3.53
C ASP A 425 19.39 5.48 -4.13
N TYR A 426 19.05 6.60 -3.48
CA TYR A 426 18.02 7.50 -3.99
C TYR A 426 18.43 8.14 -5.32
N VAL A 427 19.66 8.61 -5.46
CA VAL A 427 20.18 9.14 -6.75
C VAL A 427 20.14 8.09 -7.86
N GLU A 428 20.41 6.82 -7.53
CA GLU A 428 20.28 5.72 -8.48
C GLU A 428 18.81 5.48 -8.87
N ILE A 429 17.88 5.44 -7.90
CA ILE A 429 16.44 5.33 -8.17
C ILE A 429 15.98 6.45 -9.11
N LEU A 430 16.40 7.69 -8.88
CA LEU A 430 16.06 8.84 -9.74
C LEU A 430 16.58 8.66 -11.17
N SER A 431 17.84 8.25 -11.30
CA SER A 431 18.47 8.03 -12.61
C SER A 431 17.81 6.86 -13.36
N TYR A 432 17.46 5.79 -12.64
CA TYR A 432 16.79 4.61 -13.16
C TYR A 432 15.36 4.91 -13.62
N ALA A 433 14.61 5.70 -12.85
CA ALA A 433 13.28 6.19 -13.21
C ALA A 433 13.33 7.09 -14.46
N LYS A 434 14.30 8.00 -14.55
CA LYS A 434 14.49 8.87 -15.71
C LYS A 434 14.71 8.08 -17.00
N ALA A 435 15.55 7.05 -16.97
CA ALA A 435 15.79 6.17 -18.12
C ALA A 435 14.49 5.52 -18.64
N ARG A 436 13.50 5.37 -17.75
CA ARG A 436 12.18 4.76 -18.01
C ARG A 436 11.07 5.78 -18.26
N SER A 437 11.40 7.05 -18.43
CA SER A 437 10.42 8.15 -18.58
C SER A 437 9.46 8.28 -17.39
N ILE A 438 9.97 8.05 -16.18
CA ILE A 438 9.21 8.16 -14.92
C ILE A 438 9.76 9.31 -14.09
N GLU A 439 8.87 10.14 -13.55
CA GLU A 439 9.18 11.14 -12.54
C GLU A 439 9.03 10.51 -11.14
N VAL A 440 10.00 10.73 -10.25
CA VAL A 440 9.88 10.38 -8.84
C VAL A 440 9.41 11.60 -8.06
N ILE A 441 8.30 11.47 -7.35
CA ILE A 441 7.71 12.49 -6.48
C ILE A 441 7.96 12.05 -5.03
N PRO A 442 8.90 12.69 -4.30
CA PRO A 442 9.11 12.41 -2.90
C PRO A 442 7.97 12.98 -2.06
N GLU A 443 7.45 12.16 -1.15
CA GLU A 443 6.59 12.58 -0.07
C GLU A 443 7.34 12.49 1.26
N ILE A 444 7.34 13.61 1.97
CA ILE A 444 7.72 13.70 3.38
C ILE A 444 6.51 14.25 4.11
N ASP A 445 5.79 13.36 4.81
CA ASP A 445 4.49 13.69 5.40
C ASP A 445 4.60 14.67 6.57
N MET A 446 3.66 15.63 6.62
CA MET A 446 3.53 16.64 7.65
C MET A 446 2.18 17.38 7.51
N PRO A 447 1.62 17.98 8.59
CA PRO A 447 2.16 18.02 9.93
C PRO A 447 1.86 16.77 10.77
N ALA A 448 0.91 15.91 10.39
CA ALA A 448 0.73 14.60 11.03
C ALA A 448 1.64 13.55 10.37
N HIS A 449 1.52 12.28 10.75
CA HIS A 449 2.30 11.20 10.16
C HIS A 449 3.82 11.44 10.23
N ALA A 450 4.27 12.14 11.27
CA ALA A 450 5.63 12.65 11.36
C ALA A 450 6.39 12.16 12.59
N ARG A 451 5.89 11.12 13.29
CA ARG A 451 6.51 10.62 14.52
C ARG A 451 7.96 10.22 14.32
N SER A 452 8.32 9.57 13.22
CA SER A 452 9.70 9.19 12.94
C SER A 452 10.63 10.41 12.92
N ALA A 453 10.20 11.51 12.31
CA ALA A 453 10.95 12.77 12.28
C ALA A 453 11.01 13.43 13.66
N VAL A 454 9.87 13.54 14.35
CA VAL A 454 9.78 14.19 15.68
C VAL A 454 10.67 13.47 16.70
N VAL A 455 10.55 12.13 16.80
CA VAL A 455 11.35 11.33 17.75
C VAL A 455 12.84 11.42 17.41
N SER A 456 13.20 11.34 16.13
CA SER A 456 14.60 11.51 15.69
C SER A 456 15.17 12.87 16.06
N MET A 457 14.38 13.94 15.92
CA MET A 457 14.81 15.29 16.28
C MET A 457 14.85 15.51 17.81
N GLU A 458 14.06 14.78 18.60
CA GLU A 458 14.21 14.76 20.07
C GLU A 458 15.46 13.98 20.53
N ALA A 459 15.81 12.88 19.87
CA ALA A 459 17.07 12.18 20.10
C ALA A 459 18.28 13.07 19.74
N ARG A 460 18.20 13.79 18.61
CA ARG A 460 19.17 14.82 18.22
C ARG A 460 19.31 15.90 19.30
N TYR A 461 18.19 16.46 19.75
CA TYR A 461 18.17 17.48 20.79
C TYR A 461 18.87 16.98 22.06
N THR A 462 18.51 15.79 22.54
CA THR A 462 19.09 15.18 23.74
C THR A 462 20.60 15.01 23.63
N ARG A 463 21.08 14.45 22.51
CA ARG A 463 22.51 14.28 22.22
C ARG A 463 23.25 15.62 22.22
N LEU A 464 22.77 16.60 21.47
CA LEU A 464 23.43 17.90 21.34
C LEU A 464 23.38 18.73 22.65
N MET A 465 22.32 18.60 23.45
CA MET A 465 22.26 19.19 24.79
C MET A 465 23.30 18.57 25.73
N ALA A 466 23.51 17.25 25.68
CA ALA A 466 24.56 16.58 26.44
C ALA A 466 25.98 17.03 26.00
N GLU A 467 26.14 17.41 24.73
CA GLU A 467 27.37 18.01 24.19
C GLU A 467 27.52 19.51 24.52
N GLY A 468 26.51 20.15 25.12
CA GLY A 468 26.52 21.58 25.44
C GLY A 468 26.25 22.51 24.25
N LYS A 469 25.62 21.99 23.18
CA LYS A 469 25.34 22.70 21.92
C LYS A 469 23.87 23.08 21.80
N GLU A 470 23.39 23.91 22.73
CA GLU A 470 21.97 24.25 22.85
C GLU A 470 21.35 24.89 21.58
N ALA A 471 22.09 25.74 20.88
CA ALA A 471 21.59 26.35 19.64
C ALA A 471 21.37 25.30 18.54
N GLU A 472 22.34 24.42 18.31
CA GLU A 472 22.26 23.33 17.32
C GLU A 472 21.17 22.29 17.71
N ALA A 473 20.98 22.08 19.02
CA ALA A 473 19.94 21.18 19.53
C ALA A 473 18.53 21.68 19.19
N ASN A 474 18.31 23.00 19.23
CA ASN A 474 16.99 23.59 18.96
C ASN A 474 16.76 23.92 17.48
N GLU A 475 17.80 23.92 16.63
CA GLU A 475 17.73 24.37 15.23
C GLU A 475 16.65 23.67 14.41
N TYR A 476 16.46 22.36 14.64
CA TYR A 476 15.55 21.48 13.90
C TYR A 476 14.55 20.76 14.81
N ARG A 477 14.32 21.27 16.02
CA ARG A 477 13.39 20.63 16.97
C ARG A 477 11.95 20.79 16.49
N LEU A 478 11.16 19.71 16.51
CA LEU A 478 9.84 19.65 15.86
C LEU A 478 8.65 19.71 16.83
N ILE A 479 8.92 19.64 18.13
CA ILE A 479 7.90 19.68 19.17
C ILE A 479 8.13 20.86 20.12
N ASP A 480 7.05 21.50 20.52
CA ASP A 480 7.05 22.52 21.56
C ASP A 480 7.10 21.82 22.92
N PRO A 481 8.17 21.99 23.73
CA PRO A 481 8.31 21.30 25.01
C PRO A 481 7.24 21.71 26.04
N GLN A 482 6.50 22.80 25.80
CA GLN A 482 5.39 23.24 26.64
C GLN A 482 4.03 22.72 26.16
N ASP A 483 3.95 22.09 24.99
CA ASP A 483 2.71 21.52 24.50
C ASP A 483 2.31 20.30 25.34
N THR A 484 1.11 20.34 25.91
CA THR A 484 0.52 19.27 26.72
C THR A 484 -0.76 18.69 26.10
N SER A 485 -1.00 18.96 24.82
CA SER A 485 -2.20 18.52 24.10
C SER A 485 -2.37 17.01 24.20
N ASN A 486 -3.53 16.57 24.67
CA ASN A 486 -3.89 15.16 24.69
C ASN A 486 -4.64 14.80 23.41
N VAL A 487 -3.95 14.11 22.52
CA VAL A 487 -4.46 13.72 21.20
C VAL A 487 -4.22 12.24 20.94
N THR A 488 -5.04 11.66 20.08
CA THR A 488 -4.82 10.33 19.53
C THR A 488 -4.98 10.39 18.01
N THR A 489 -3.98 9.91 17.27
CA THR A 489 -4.04 9.83 15.81
C THR A 489 -4.85 8.64 15.35
N VAL A 490 -5.03 8.49 14.03
CA VAL A 490 -5.79 7.38 13.43
C VAL A 490 -5.15 6.02 13.75
N GLN A 491 -3.83 5.95 13.74
CA GLN A 491 -3.02 4.78 14.06
C GLN A 491 -2.72 4.69 15.57
N PHE A 492 -3.37 5.53 16.39
CA PHE A 492 -3.26 5.57 17.84
C PHE A 492 -1.93 6.09 18.40
N TYR A 493 -1.20 6.92 17.67
CA TYR A 493 -0.08 7.68 18.24
C TYR A 493 -0.57 8.88 19.06
N ASP A 494 0.34 9.47 19.84
CA ASP A 494 0.10 10.68 20.61
C ASP A 494 0.55 11.94 19.85
N LYS A 495 0.73 13.06 20.57
CA LYS A 495 1.17 14.34 19.99
C LYS A 495 2.53 14.28 19.29
N GLN A 496 3.36 13.25 19.53
CA GLN A 496 4.65 13.10 18.87
C GLN A 496 4.51 12.73 17.38
N SER A 497 3.33 12.29 16.94
CA SER A 497 3.03 12.11 15.50
C SER A 497 2.90 13.43 14.74
N PHE A 498 2.97 14.58 15.45
CA PHE A 498 2.78 15.88 14.85
C PHE A 498 4.04 16.76 14.87
N ILE A 499 4.46 17.24 13.69
CA ILE A 499 5.35 18.41 13.59
C ILE A 499 4.54 19.64 14.01
N ASN A 500 5.05 20.40 14.97
CA ASN A 500 4.41 21.63 15.39
C ASN A 500 4.53 22.71 14.28
N PRO A 501 3.42 23.15 13.65
CA PRO A 501 3.47 24.04 12.50
C PRO A 501 3.74 25.51 12.87
N CYS A 502 3.84 25.82 14.16
CA CYS A 502 3.94 27.18 14.69
C CYS A 502 5.39 27.56 15.06
N MET A 503 6.34 26.64 14.87
CA MET A 503 7.74 26.79 15.29
C MET A 503 8.64 27.15 14.11
N GLU A 504 9.53 28.12 14.32
CA GLU A 504 10.55 28.49 13.33
C GLU A 504 11.48 27.30 13.01
N SER A 505 11.84 26.49 14.01
CA SER A 505 12.65 25.29 13.84
C SER A 505 11.99 24.23 12.94
N SER A 506 10.65 24.13 12.93
CA SER A 506 9.93 23.28 11.98
C SER A 506 10.12 23.76 10.55
N THR A 507 10.05 25.08 10.31
CA THR A 507 10.32 25.64 8.98
C THR A 507 11.78 25.47 8.55
N HIS A 508 12.74 25.57 9.48
CA HIS A 508 14.15 25.26 9.20
C HIS A 508 14.37 23.80 8.83
N PHE A 509 13.71 22.88 9.54
CA PHE A 509 13.76 21.44 9.22
C PHE A 509 13.22 21.17 7.82
N VAL A 510 12.05 21.72 7.49
CA VAL A 510 11.44 21.56 6.17
C VAL A 510 12.34 22.14 5.07
N ASP A 511 12.88 23.35 5.26
CA ASP A 511 13.82 23.96 4.31
C ASP A 511 15.06 23.09 4.09
N LYS A 512 15.61 22.53 5.18
CA LYS A 512 16.78 21.66 5.13
C LYS A 512 16.49 20.37 4.35
N VAL A 513 15.39 19.69 4.66
CA VAL A 513 15.01 18.44 3.98
C VAL A 513 14.77 18.69 2.49
N ILE A 514 13.94 19.68 2.13
CA ILE A 514 13.66 20.01 0.72
C ILE A 514 14.95 20.35 -0.03
N SER A 515 15.85 21.11 0.60
CA SER A 515 17.13 21.49 -0.02
C SER A 515 18.01 20.28 -0.32
N GLU A 516 18.11 19.32 0.60
CA GLU A 516 18.92 18.12 0.38
C GLU A 516 18.30 17.19 -0.66
N VAL A 517 16.97 17.02 -0.65
CA VAL A 517 16.27 16.22 -1.68
C VAL A 517 16.42 16.87 -3.06
N ALA A 518 16.24 18.19 -3.17
CA ALA A 518 16.46 18.91 -4.41
C ALA A 518 17.91 18.79 -4.91
N ALA A 519 18.89 18.76 -4.00
CA ALA A 519 20.30 18.54 -4.35
C ALA A 519 20.55 17.11 -4.88
N MET A 520 19.89 16.08 -4.33
CA MET A 520 19.97 14.71 -4.85
C MET A 520 19.37 14.60 -6.25
N HIS A 521 18.24 15.26 -6.49
CA HIS A 521 17.61 15.40 -7.81
C HIS A 521 18.55 16.09 -8.81
N GLN A 522 19.19 17.19 -8.40
CA GLN A 522 20.20 17.87 -9.21
C GLN A 522 21.41 16.96 -9.52
N GLU A 523 21.86 16.16 -8.56
CA GLU A 523 22.97 15.21 -8.72
C GLU A 523 22.63 14.09 -9.72
N ALA A 524 21.41 13.58 -9.69
CA ALA A 524 20.88 12.63 -10.68
C ALA A 524 20.66 13.25 -12.07
N GLY A 525 20.77 14.58 -12.20
CA GLY A 525 20.46 15.30 -13.43
C GLY A 525 18.97 15.26 -13.79
N VAL A 526 18.11 15.17 -12.78
CA VAL A 526 16.64 15.18 -12.90
C VAL A 526 16.11 16.24 -11.95
N PRO A 527 15.70 17.43 -12.42
CA PRO A 527 15.18 18.45 -11.51
C PRO A 527 13.96 17.95 -10.74
N LEU A 528 13.90 18.24 -9.43
CA LEU A 528 12.72 18.01 -8.63
C LEU A 528 11.60 18.93 -9.11
N THR A 529 10.53 18.37 -9.66
CA THR A 529 9.42 19.17 -10.22
C THR A 529 8.18 19.20 -9.34
N THR A 530 8.00 18.20 -8.47
CA THR A 530 6.85 18.10 -7.57
C THR A 530 7.32 17.77 -6.16
N TRP A 531 6.90 18.55 -5.17
CA TRP A 531 7.06 18.21 -3.76
C TRP A 531 5.72 17.74 -3.20
N HIS A 532 5.68 16.54 -2.61
CA HIS A 532 4.50 16.06 -1.91
C HIS A 532 4.64 16.31 -0.40
N PHE A 533 3.70 17.07 0.15
CA PHE A 533 3.67 17.51 1.53
C PHE A 533 3.01 16.49 2.47
N GLY A 534 2.27 15.53 1.90
CA GLY A 534 1.38 14.65 2.65
C GLY A 534 0.17 15.43 3.13
N GLY A 535 0.01 15.60 4.43
CA GLY A 535 -0.96 16.51 5.03
C GLY A 535 -2.29 15.85 5.39
N ASP A 536 -2.38 14.53 5.31
CA ASP A 536 -3.55 13.79 5.73
C ASP A 536 -3.68 13.70 7.26
N GLU A 537 -4.93 13.54 7.68
CA GLU A 537 -5.35 13.06 8.98
C GLU A 537 -4.85 13.84 10.21
N ALA A 538 -4.48 15.11 10.05
CA ALA A 538 -4.08 16.01 11.14
C ALA A 538 -5.25 16.38 12.08
N LYS A 539 -5.73 15.40 12.87
CA LYS A 539 -6.90 15.47 13.74
C LYS A 539 -6.71 14.58 14.99
N ASN A 540 -7.50 14.83 16.02
CA ASN A 540 -7.65 13.90 17.15
C ASN A 540 -8.89 13.02 16.91
N ILE A 541 -8.70 11.71 16.70
CA ILE A 541 -9.82 10.79 16.44
C ILE A 541 -10.80 10.70 17.61
N LYS A 542 -10.36 11.00 18.84
CA LYS A 542 -11.24 10.99 20.02
C LYS A 542 -12.28 12.12 20.01
N LEU A 543 -12.15 13.09 19.11
CA LEU A 543 -13.17 14.11 18.83
C LEU A 543 -14.10 13.73 17.66
N GLY A 544 -13.98 12.51 17.14
CA GLY A 544 -14.75 11.99 16.01
C GLY A 544 -16.23 11.77 16.30
N ALA A 545 -17.02 11.67 15.23
CA ALA A 545 -18.49 11.60 15.34
C ALA A 545 -19.02 10.32 16.00
N GLY A 546 -18.24 9.23 15.99
CA GLY A 546 -18.59 7.94 16.59
C GLY A 546 -18.48 7.88 18.12
N LEU A 547 -18.03 8.97 18.75
CA LEU A 547 -17.83 9.08 20.19
C LEU A 547 -18.74 10.15 20.80
N GLN A 548 -18.95 10.06 22.11
CA GLN A 548 -19.70 11.04 22.90
C GLN A 548 -19.12 11.18 24.32
N ASP A 549 -19.45 12.30 24.97
CA ASP A 549 -19.02 12.53 26.35
C ASP A 549 -19.73 11.56 27.31
N ILE A 550 -18.96 10.97 28.23
CA ILE A 550 -19.46 10.04 29.24
C ILE A 550 -20.51 10.67 30.17
N ASN A 551 -20.51 12.00 30.31
CA ASN A 551 -21.47 12.76 31.12
C ASN A 551 -22.59 13.42 30.27
N ALA A 552 -22.71 13.10 28.99
CA ALA A 552 -23.82 13.59 28.17
C ALA A 552 -25.17 13.19 28.80
N GLU A 553 -26.11 14.15 28.92
CA GLU A 553 -27.43 13.91 29.51
C GLU A 553 -28.25 12.90 28.69
N ASP A 554 -28.21 13.03 27.36
CA ASP A 554 -28.88 12.15 26.40
C ASP A 554 -27.85 11.36 25.60
N LYS A 555 -27.54 10.14 26.06
CA LYS A 555 -26.59 9.24 25.37
C LYS A 555 -27.21 8.59 24.14
N VAL A 556 -26.47 8.60 23.04
CA VAL A 556 -26.82 7.94 21.78
C VAL A 556 -26.25 6.52 21.79
N ALA A 557 -27.10 5.50 21.64
CA ALA A 557 -26.72 4.09 21.80
C ALA A 557 -25.61 3.59 20.86
N TRP A 558 -25.49 4.17 19.67
CA TRP A 558 -24.46 3.81 18.69
C TRP A 558 -23.14 4.57 18.86
N LYS A 559 -22.96 5.35 19.93
CA LYS A 559 -21.71 6.08 20.20
C LYS A 559 -20.97 5.52 21.41
N GLY A 560 -19.65 5.47 21.33
CA GLY A 560 -18.77 5.12 22.46
C GLY A 560 -18.68 6.23 23.50
N ASN A 561 -18.74 5.87 24.78
CA ASN A 561 -18.64 6.79 25.91
C ASN A 561 -17.18 7.01 26.31
N ILE A 562 -16.69 8.25 26.18
CA ILE A 562 -15.36 8.64 26.65
C ILE A 562 -15.40 9.98 27.39
N ASP A 563 -14.36 10.30 28.15
CA ASP A 563 -14.23 11.61 28.79
C ASP A 563 -13.67 12.63 27.80
N LEU A 564 -14.56 13.35 27.09
CA LEU A 564 -14.18 14.33 26.08
C LEU A 564 -13.53 15.57 26.70
N SER A 565 -13.74 15.83 28.00
CA SER A 565 -13.10 16.95 28.70
C SER A 565 -11.58 16.83 28.80
N LYS A 566 -11.04 15.61 28.58
CA LYS A 566 -9.61 15.33 28.53
C LYS A 566 -9.01 15.39 27.13
N GLN A 567 -9.80 15.61 26.09
CA GLN A 567 -9.35 15.53 24.70
C GLN A 567 -9.12 16.94 24.14
N ASP A 568 -7.99 17.13 23.46
CA ASP A 568 -7.63 18.38 22.82
C ASP A 568 -7.66 18.23 21.29
N LYS A 569 -7.75 19.35 20.57
CA LYS A 569 -7.32 19.40 19.17
C LYS A 569 -5.78 19.34 19.09
N PRO A 570 -5.18 18.90 17.97
CA PRO A 570 -3.75 19.04 17.75
C PRO A 570 -3.26 20.47 18.05
N PHE A 571 -2.16 20.57 18.79
CA PHE A 571 -1.48 21.81 19.20
C PHE A 571 -2.28 22.76 20.12
N GLN A 572 -3.45 22.34 20.63
CA GLN A 572 -4.33 23.20 21.43
C GLN A 572 -3.64 23.80 22.67
N GLN A 573 -2.72 23.04 23.26
CA GLN A 573 -1.98 23.44 24.46
C GLN A 573 -0.56 23.95 24.15
N SER A 574 -0.16 24.10 22.88
CA SER A 574 1.11 24.74 22.50
C SER A 574 1.01 26.26 22.65
N PRO A 575 1.82 26.90 23.50
CA PRO A 575 1.83 28.37 23.63
C PRO A 575 2.19 29.09 22.33
N GLN A 576 3.05 28.50 21.49
CA GLN A 576 3.43 29.08 20.21
C GLN A 576 2.22 29.12 19.25
N CYS A 577 1.47 28.02 19.14
CA CYS A 577 0.26 28.00 18.31
C CYS A 577 -0.87 28.87 18.87
N GLN A 578 -1.02 28.93 20.20
CA GLN A 578 -1.96 29.86 20.83
C GLN A 578 -1.64 31.32 20.48
N SER A 579 -0.35 31.68 20.38
CA SER A 579 0.06 33.03 19.99
C SER A 579 -0.37 33.37 18.55
N LEU A 580 -0.14 32.47 17.59
CA LEU A 580 -0.53 32.65 16.19
C LEU A 580 -2.05 32.79 16.01
N ILE A 581 -2.84 32.10 16.84
CA ILE A 581 -4.31 32.25 16.81
C ILE A 581 -4.72 33.57 17.48
N ALA A 582 -4.09 33.94 18.60
CA ALA A 582 -4.44 35.15 19.34
C ALA A 582 -4.13 36.45 18.57
N ASP A 583 -3.11 36.46 17.71
CA ASP A 583 -2.78 37.61 16.87
C ASP A 583 -3.56 37.67 15.54
N GLY A 584 -4.31 36.60 15.22
CA GLY A 584 -5.17 36.50 14.04
C GLY A 584 -4.46 36.01 12.77
N THR A 585 -3.23 35.51 12.86
CA THR A 585 -2.53 34.88 11.74
C THR A 585 -3.22 33.61 11.25
N VAL A 586 -3.77 32.81 12.18
CA VAL A 586 -4.56 31.60 11.90
C VAL A 586 -5.90 31.67 12.63
N SER A 587 -6.99 31.30 11.96
CA SER A 587 -8.35 31.44 12.51
C SER A 587 -8.61 30.58 13.75
N ASP A 588 -8.19 29.32 13.73
CA ASP A 588 -8.30 28.36 14.83
C ASP A 588 -7.34 27.18 14.64
N PHE A 589 -7.26 26.28 15.63
CA PHE A 589 -6.38 25.11 15.58
C PHE A 589 -6.65 24.16 14.40
N GLY A 590 -7.89 24.12 13.89
CA GLY A 590 -8.23 23.28 12.74
C GLY A 590 -7.64 23.80 11.43
N HIS A 591 -7.32 25.09 11.34
CA HIS A 591 -6.71 25.72 10.17
C HIS A 591 -5.18 25.63 10.15
N LEU A 592 -4.54 25.18 11.23
CA LEU A 592 -3.08 25.06 11.33
C LEU A 592 -2.47 24.16 10.22
N PRO A 593 -3.04 22.99 9.86
CA PRO A 593 -2.49 22.16 8.79
C PRO A 593 -2.45 22.87 7.43
N SER A 594 -3.56 23.49 7.02
CA SER A 594 -3.62 24.23 5.75
C SER A 594 -2.71 25.46 5.76
N HIS A 595 -2.62 26.18 6.89
CA HIS A 595 -1.66 27.26 7.06
C HIS A 595 -0.21 26.78 6.89
N PHE A 596 0.13 25.64 7.47
CA PHE A 596 1.47 25.06 7.34
C PHE A 596 1.76 24.63 5.91
N ALA A 597 0.80 24.00 5.21
CA ALA A 597 0.93 23.66 3.81
C ALA A 597 1.20 24.90 2.93
N GLU A 598 0.48 26.00 3.17
CA GLU A 598 0.73 27.29 2.48
C GLU A 598 2.13 27.84 2.77
N GLN A 599 2.62 27.71 4.00
CA GLN A 599 4.01 28.09 4.35
C GLN A 599 5.05 27.21 3.65
N VAL A 600 4.88 25.90 3.67
CA VAL A 600 5.81 24.97 3.02
C VAL A 600 5.81 25.16 1.51
N SER A 601 4.66 25.49 0.89
CA SER A 601 4.60 25.80 -0.54
C SER A 601 5.49 27.00 -0.93
N LYS A 602 5.69 27.97 -0.03
CA LYS A 602 6.61 29.10 -0.26
C LYS A 602 8.06 28.62 -0.27
N ILE A 603 8.43 27.75 0.67
CA ILE A 603 9.76 27.13 0.71
C ILE A 603 10.01 26.34 -0.58
N VAL A 604 9.03 25.51 -0.99
CA VAL A 604 9.08 24.73 -2.24
C VAL A 604 9.30 25.64 -3.46
N ALA A 605 8.52 26.71 -3.58
CA ALA A 605 8.63 27.69 -4.67
C ALA A 605 9.98 28.44 -4.66
N GLU A 606 10.51 28.79 -3.49
CA GLU A 606 11.83 29.43 -3.33
C GLU A 606 12.98 28.54 -3.81
N LYS A 607 12.82 27.21 -3.76
CA LYS A 607 13.77 26.24 -4.34
C LYS A 607 13.58 26.03 -5.86
N GLY A 608 12.61 26.70 -6.47
CA GLY A 608 12.31 26.59 -7.90
C GLY A 608 11.58 25.30 -8.29
N ILE A 609 10.89 24.67 -7.33
CA ILE A 609 10.07 23.48 -7.58
C ILE A 609 8.66 23.98 -7.97
N PRO A 610 8.19 23.70 -9.21
CA PRO A 610 6.98 24.31 -9.76
C PRO A 610 5.66 23.72 -9.23
N HIS A 611 5.66 22.53 -8.65
CA HIS A 611 4.42 21.86 -8.24
C HIS A 611 4.42 21.47 -6.76
N PHE A 612 3.33 21.78 -6.08
CA PHE A 612 3.02 21.32 -4.74
C PHE A 612 1.92 20.26 -4.80
N GLN A 613 2.03 19.18 -4.04
CA GLN A 613 1.03 18.12 -3.98
C GLN A 613 0.78 17.71 -2.53
N ALA A 614 -0.46 17.32 -2.21
CA ALA A 614 -0.85 16.88 -0.87
C ALA A 614 -2.08 15.95 -0.95
N TRP A 615 -2.33 15.19 0.11
CA TRP A 615 -3.64 14.59 0.36
C TRP A 615 -4.66 15.71 0.62
N GLN A 616 -5.89 15.58 0.09
CA GLN A 616 -6.78 16.74 -0.01
C GLN A 616 -7.11 17.37 1.34
N ASP A 617 -7.23 16.58 2.41
CA ASP A 617 -7.68 17.06 3.71
C ASP A 617 -6.69 18.00 4.41
N GLY A 618 -5.40 17.96 4.04
CA GLY A 618 -4.40 18.94 4.47
C GLY A 618 -4.66 20.35 3.94
N LEU A 619 -5.32 20.45 2.78
CA LEU A 619 -5.57 21.72 2.08
C LEU A 619 -7.02 22.22 2.23
N LYS A 620 -7.88 21.49 2.95
CA LYS A 620 -9.34 21.73 2.93
C LYS A 620 -9.80 23.11 3.40
N TYR A 621 -8.99 23.79 4.22
CA TYR A 621 -9.28 25.13 4.69
C TYR A 621 -8.63 26.24 3.85
N SER A 622 -7.82 25.91 2.86
CA SER A 622 -7.31 26.88 1.88
C SER A 622 -8.42 27.27 0.89
N GLU A 623 -8.38 28.54 0.46
CA GLU A 623 -9.39 29.13 -0.44
C GLU A 623 -9.41 28.45 -1.81
N GLY A 624 -8.26 27.98 -2.29
CA GLY A 624 -8.07 27.30 -3.57
C GLY A 624 -6.58 27.23 -3.95
N GLU A 625 -6.28 26.82 -5.18
CA GLU A 625 -4.87 26.69 -5.63
C GLU A 625 -4.08 28.01 -5.53
N GLU A 626 -4.74 29.16 -5.67
CA GLU A 626 -4.10 30.49 -5.60
C GLU A 626 -3.53 30.83 -4.20
N ALA A 627 -3.86 30.07 -3.16
CA ALA A 627 -3.29 30.25 -1.83
C ALA A 627 -1.83 29.77 -1.73
N PHE A 628 -1.37 28.95 -2.69
CA PHE A 628 -0.06 28.33 -2.70
C PHE A 628 0.91 29.09 -3.60
N ALA A 629 2.20 29.07 -3.26
CA ALA A 629 3.21 29.86 -3.96
C ALA A 629 3.79 29.22 -5.23
N THR A 630 3.50 27.94 -5.46
CA THR A 630 3.97 27.16 -6.61
C THR A 630 3.15 27.45 -7.88
N ASP A 631 3.65 27.08 -9.06
CA ASP A 631 2.97 27.32 -10.34
C ASP A 631 1.65 26.54 -10.46
N SER A 632 1.58 25.34 -9.85
CA SER A 632 0.32 24.62 -9.66
C SER A 632 0.28 23.84 -8.34
N THR A 633 -0.93 23.53 -7.90
CA THR A 633 -1.18 22.73 -6.69
C THR A 633 -2.07 21.55 -7.03
N ARG A 634 -1.59 20.36 -6.70
CA ARG A 634 -2.23 19.07 -6.93
C ARG A 634 -2.80 18.51 -5.65
N VAL A 635 -3.88 17.74 -5.76
CA VAL A 635 -4.44 17.00 -4.63
C VAL A 635 -4.61 15.53 -4.99
N ASN A 636 -4.06 14.64 -4.16
CA ASN A 636 -4.48 13.25 -4.15
C ASN A 636 -5.86 13.18 -3.52
N PHE A 637 -6.88 12.96 -4.35
CA PHE A 637 -8.28 12.88 -3.91
C PHE A 637 -8.64 11.46 -3.44
N TRP A 638 -8.75 11.29 -2.13
CA TRP A 638 -8.91 9.99 -1.47
C TRP A 638 -10.26 9.79 -0.77
N ASP A 639 -11.27 10.63 -1.00
CA ASP A 639 -12.61 10.35 -0.47
C ASP A 639 -13.20 9.08 -1.11
N VAL A 640 -13.92 8.31 -0.30
CA VAL A 640 -14.68 7.13 -0.73
C VAL A 640 -15.95 7.55 -1.48
N LEU A 641 -16.26 6.90 -2.60
CA LEU A 641 -17.38 7.32 -3.46
C LEU A 641 -18.74 7.25 -2.76
N TYR A 642 -19.02 6.13 -2.08
CA TYR A 642 -20.29 5.91 -1.39
C TYR A 642 -20.46 6.75 -0.11
N TRP A 643 -19.43 7.50 0.31
CA TRP A 643 -19.47 8.52 1.37
C TRP A 643 -19.54 9.96 0.85
N GLY A 644 -19.91 10.13 -0.42
CA GLY A 644 -20.06 11.46 -1.03
C GLY A 644 -18.89 11.86 -1.95
N GLY A 645 -17.87 11.02 -2.07
CA GLY A 645 -16.76 11.21 -3.01
C GLY A 645 -17.20 11.31 -4.47
N THR A 646 -18.40 10.82 -4.81
CA THR A 646 -19.00 11.02 -6.14
C THR A 646 -19.30 12.48 -6.47
N SER A 647 -19.36 13.36 -5.47
CA SER A 647 -19.63 14.80 -5.65
C SER A 647 -18.48 15.68 -5.14
N SER A 648 -17.90 15.39 -3.96
CA SER A 648 -16.90 16.28 -3.33
C SER A 648 -15.63 16.48 -4.17
N VAL A 649 -15.29 15.52 -5.04
CA VAL A 649 -14.14 15.64 -5.97
C VAL A 649 -14.22 16.88 -6.86
N TYR A 650 -15.43 17.25 -7.27
CA TYR A 650 -15.61 18.35 -8.22
C TYR A 650 -15.38 19.70 -7.56
N ASP A 651 -15.57 19.81 -6.24
CA ASP A 651 -15.27 21.03 -5.48
C ASP A 651 -13.77 21.34 -5.50
N TRP A 652 -12.93 20.31 -5.44
CA TRP A 652 -11.47 20.46 -5.57
C TRP A 652 -11.07 20.97 -6.95
N SER A 653 -11.61 20.36 -8.00
CA SER A 653 -11.37 20.81 -9.37
C SER A 653 -11.89 22.24 -9.59
N ALA A 654 -13.05 22.60 -9.04
CA ALA A 654 -13.62 23.95 -9.14
C ALA A 654 -12.82 25.02 -8.38
N LYS A 655 -12.09 24.64 -7.32
CA LYS A 655 -11.13 25.49 -6.60
C LYS A 655 -9.77 25.65 -7.30
N GLY A 656 -9.64 25.09 -8.51
CA GLY A 656 -8.45 25.21 -9.34
C GLY A 656 -7.45 24.07 -9.18
N TYR A 657 -7.54 23.24 -8.13
CA TYR A 657 -6.56 22.17 -7.92
C TYR A 657 -6.50 21.18 -9.09
N ASP A 658 -5.29 20.70 -9.37
CA ASP A 658 -5.07 19.56 -10.26
C ASP A 658 -5.38 18.27 -9.49
N VAL A 659 -6.55 17.69 -9.77
CA VAL A 659 -7.03 16.48 -9.07
C VAL A 659 -6.29 15.23 -9.58
N ILE A 660 -5.62 14.54 -8.66
CA ILE A 660 -5.07 13.19 -8.83
C ILE A 660 -6.03 12.21 -8.17
N VAL A 661 -6.81 11.52 -8.98
CA VAL A 661 -7.78 10.54 -8.52
C VAL A 661 -7.07 9.42 -7.75
N SER A 662 -7.50 9.19 -6.51
CA SER A 662 -6.84 8.32 -5.53
C SER A 662 -7.87 7.57 -4.65
N ASN A 663 -9.04 7.23 -5.18
CA ASN A 663 -10.15 6.71 -4.38
C ASN A 663 -9.85 5.32 -3.77
N PRO A 664 -9.89 5.17 -2.44
CA PRO A 664 -9.47 3.95 -1.75
C PRO A 664 -10.42 2.76 -1.93
N ASP A 665 -11.65 3.01 -2.36
CA ASP A 665 -12.59 1.97 -2.76
C ASP A 665 -12.28 1.35 -4.14
N TYR A 666 -11.27 1.84 -4.89
CA TYR A 666 -10.88 1.28 -6.20
C TYR A 666 -9.38 1.13 -6.44
N VAL A 667 -8.54 2.05 -5.96
CA VAL A 667 -7.12 2.11 -6.35
C VAL A 667 -6.13 1.94 -5.20
N TYR A 668 -6.62 1.59 -4.00
CA TYR A 668 -5.79 1.19 -2.88
C TYR A 668 -5.48 -0.32 -2.98
N MET A 669 -4.20 -0.59 -3.20
CA MET A 669 -3.59 -1.91 -3.37
C MET A 669 -3.12 -2.51 -2.05
N ASP A 670 -3.36 -1.87 -0.92
CA ASP A 670 -3.29 -2.47 0.42
C ASP A 670 -4.58 -3.22 0.79
N MET A 671 -5.64 -3.08 -0.03
CA MET A 671 -6.91 -3.78 0.17
C MET A 671 -6.88 -5.22 -0.37
N PRO A 672 -7.61 -6.18 0.23
CA PRO A 672 -7.74 -7.55 -0.26
C PRO A 672 -8.16 -7.64 -1.72
N TYR A 673 -7.72 -8.66 -2.44
CA TYR A 673 -8.23 -8.93 -3.79
C TYR A 673 -9.67 -9.46 -3.76
N GLU A 674 -10.04 -10.22 -2.75
CA GLU A 674 -11.37 -10.82 -2.62
C GLU A 674 -11.76 -10.98 -1.15
N VAL A 675 -13.05 -11.23 -0.90
CA VAL A 675 -13.60 -11.37 0.45
C VAL A 675 -13.35 -12.80 0.96
N ASP A 676 -12.11 -13.08 1.33
CA ASP A 676 -11.63 -14.35 1.89
C ASP A 676 -10.72 -14.01 3.07
N ALA A 677 -10.94 -14.60 4.25
CA ALA A 677 -10.18 -14.27 5.45
C ALA A 677 -8.66 -14.50 5.28
N ALA A 678 -8.28 -15.41 4.40
CA ALA A 678 -6.89 -15.74 4.07
C ALA A 678 -6.26 -14.77 3.03
N GLU A 679 -6.98 -13.76 2.55
CA GLU A 679 -6.36 -12.66 1.80
C GLU A 679 -5.68 -11.66 2.74
N ARG A 680 -4.63 -11.02 2.23
CA ARG A 680 -3.89 -9.98 2.93
C ARG A 680 -4.54 -8.62 2.68
N GLY A 681 -4.51 -7.75 3.68
CA GLY A 681 -4.76 -6.33 3.49
C GLY A 681 -5.67 -5.68 4.53
N TYR A 682 -5.66 -4.34 4.54
CA TYR A 682 -6.65 -3.52 5.23
C TYR A 682 -7.94 -3.42 4.43
N TYR A 683 -9.04 -2.98 5.03
CA TYR A 683 -10.36 -3.04 4.37
C TYR A 683 -11.32 -1.95 4.85
N TRP A 684 -10.78 -0.81 5.28
CA TRP A 684 -11.58 0.26 5.87
C TRP A 684 -12.54 0.92 4.86
N ALA A 685 -12.09 1.08 3.60
CA ALA A 685 -12.81 1.74 2.51
C ALA A 685 -13.64 0.79 1.66
N THR A 686 -13.21 -0.46 1.50
CA THR A 686 -13.89 -1.48 0.70
C THR A 686 -13.45 -2.86 1.19
N ARG A 687 -14.32 -3.88 1.06
CA ARG A 687 -13.97 -5.23 1.49
C ARG A 687 -12.94 -5.90 0.59
N ALA A 688 -12.96 -5.57 -0.69
CA ALA A 688 -12.02 -6.07 -1.67
C ALA A 688 -11.95 -5.18 -2.92
N THR A 689 -10.80 -5.23 -3.58
CA THR A 689 -10.50 -4.57 -4.85
C THR A 689 -9.66 -5.51 -5.72
N ASP A 690 -10.32 -6.36 -6.51
CA ASP A 690 -9.64 -7.16 -7.52
C ASP A 690 -9.33 -6.35 -8.79
N THR A 691 -8.59 -6.99 -9.70
CA THR A 691 -8.27 -6.44 -11.02
C THR A 691 -9.52 -6.05 -11.81
N ARG A 692 -10.65 -6.78 -11.67
CA ARG A 692 -11.90 -6.45 -12.36
C ARG A 692 -12.53 -5.16 -11.84
N LYS A 693 -12.60 -4.99 -10.52
CA LYS A 693 -13.13 -3.78 -9.90
C LYS A 693 -12.29 -2.56 -10.26
N MET A 694 -10.97 -2.68 -10.18
CA MET A 694 -10.03 -1.61 -10.54
C MET A 694 -10.12 -1.24 -12.03
N PHE A 695 -10.28 -2.23 -12.92
CA PHE A 695 -10.49 -2.00 -14.35
C PHE A 695 -11.80 -1.27 -14.66
N GLY A 696 -12.86 -1.61 -13.92
CA GLY A 696 -14.20 -1.02 -14.11
C GLY A 696 -14.38 0.36 -13.50
N PHE A 697 -13.34 0.93 -12.90
CA PHE A 697 -13.35 2.27 -12.35
C PHE A 697 -13.32 3.33 -13.47
N ALA A 698 -14.23 4.29 -13.39
CA ALA A 698 -14.30 5.43 -14.29
C ALA A 698 -13.92 6.73 -13.58
N PRO A 699 -12.64 7.13 -13.67
CA PRO A 699 -12.10 8.23 -12.87
C PRO A 699 -12.62 9.60 -13.28
N GLU A 700 -13.01 9.84 -14.53
CA GLU A 700 -13.52 11.15 -14.99
C GLU A 700 -15.03 11.35 -14.77
N ASN A 701 -15.74 10.31 -14.34
CA ASN A 701 -17.17 10.38 -14.05
C ASN A 701 -17.50 9.59 -12.77
N MET A 702 -17.08 10.13 -11.62
CA MET A 702 -17.23 9.44 -10.32
C MET A 702 -18.65 8.90 -10.04
N PRO A 703 -19.74 9.64 -10.33
CA PRO A 703 -21.10 9.13 -10.15
C PRO A 703 -21.38 7.79 -10.84
N GLN A 704 -20.86 7.55 -12.05
CA GLN A 704 -21.24 6.37 -12.82
C GLN A 704 -20.86 5.05 -12.14
N ASN A 705 -19.87 5.07 -11.25
CA ASN A 705 -19.41 3.89 -10.55
C ASN A 705 -20.49 3.31 -9.61
N ALA A 706 -21.50 4.10 -9.23
CA ALA A 706 -22.66 3.63 -8.48
C ALA A 706 -23.50 2.58 -9.24
N GLU A 707 -23.41 2.52 -10.58
CA GLU A 707 -24.05 1.48 -11.40
C GLU A 707 -23.22 0.20 -11.55
N THR A 708 -21.90 0.29 -11.39
CA THR A 708 -20.94 -0.78 -11.75
C THR A 708 -20.22 -1.37 -10.55
N SER A 709 -20.53 -0.90 -9.34
CA SER A 709 -19.89 -1.37 -8.11
C SER A 709 -20.81 -1.23 -6.90
N LEU A 710 -20.35 -1.77 -5.77
CA LEU A 710 -21.04 -1.79 -4.49
C LEU A 710 -20.16 -1.11 -3.44
N ASP A 711 -20.78 -0.70 -2.33
CA ASP A 711 -20.09 -0.14 -1.18
C ASP A 711 -19.31 -1.22 -0.39
N ARG A 712 -18.64 -0.82 0.71
CA ARG A 712 -17.84 -1.73 1.55
C ARG A 712 -18.61 -2.88 2.19
N ASP A 713 -19.93 -2.82 2.22
CA ASP A 713 -20.81 -3.82 2.81
C ASP A 713 -21.59 -4.59 1.72
N GLY A 714 -21.22 -4.42 0.45
CA GLY A 714 -21.86 -5.09 -0.68
C GLY A 714 -23.23 -4.52 -1.04
N ASN A 715 -23.53 -3.27 -0.65
CA ASN A 715 -24.79 -2.62 -0.99
C ASN A 715 -24.65 -1.68 -2.19
N GLY A 716 -25.77 -1.46 -2.88
CA GLY A 716 -25.87 -0.39 -3.87
C GLY A 716 -25.81 0.98 -3.21
N PHE A 717 -25.16 1.93 -3.86
CA PHE A 717 -25.18 3.35 -3.51
C PHE A 717 -25.70 4.19 -4.68
N SER A 718 -25.84 5.49 -4.46
CA SER A 718 -26.18 6.46 -5.51
C SER A 718 -25.08 7.49 -5.64
N GLY A 719 -24.88 7.99 -6.85
CA GLY A 719 -23.91 9.03 -7.15
C GLY A 719 -24.51 10.05 -8.10
N LYS A 720 -24.24 11.33 -7.85
CA LYS A 720 -24.71 12.44 -8.67
C LYS A 720 -23.76 13.61 -8.51
N GLY A 721 -23.24 14.13 -9.62
CA GLY A 721 -22.44 15.34 -9.57
C GLY A 721 -23.33 16.58 -9.56
N GLU A 722 -22.91 17.57 -8.78
CA GLU A 722 -23.71 18.78 -8.51
C GLU A 722 -23.18 20.03 -9.22
N ILE A 723 -21.91 20.04 -9.62
CA ILE A 723 -21.24 21.21 -10.19
C ILE A 723 -20.40 20.86 -11.44
N GLU A 724 -20.22 21.86 -12.30
CA GLU A 724 -19.28 21.78 -13.42
C GLU A 724 -17.84 21.90 -12.90
N ALA A 725 -16.91 21.20 -13.54
CA ALA A 725 -15.52 21.13 -13.11
C ALA A 725 -14.59 20.99 -14.33
N LYS A 726 -13.31 21.36 -14.17
CA LYS A 726 -12.30 21.05 -15.18
C LYS A 726 -11.97 19.54 -15.16
N PRO A 727 -11.49 18.97 -16.28
CA PRO A 727 -10.99 17.59 -16.31
C PRO A 727 -9.95 17.33 -15.22
N PHE A 728 -9.91 16.11 -14.71
CA PHE A 728 -8.93 15.70 -13.71
C PHE A 728 -7.54 15.52 -14.34
N TYR A 729 -6.49 15.74 -13.55
CA TYR A 729 -5.12 15.74 -14.05
C TYR A 729 -4.53 14.33 -14.16
N GLY A 730 -4.98 13.40 -13.31
CA GLY A 730 -4.60 12.00 -13.44
C GLY A 730 -5.17 11.02 -12.44
N LEU A 731 -4.58 9.84 -12.44
CA LEU A 731 -4.93 8.69 -11.60
C LEU A 731 -3.67 8.17 -10.91
N SER A 732 -3.78 7.80 -9.64
CA SER A 732 -2.72 7.15 -8.88
C SER A 732 -3.27 5.89 -8.20
N ALA A 733 -2.50 4.81 -8.20
CA ALA A 733 -2.77 3.61 -7.40
C ALA A 733 -1.79 3.51 -6.23
N GLN A 734 -2.29 3.20 -5.04
CA GLN A 734 -1.58 3.34 -3.77
C GLN A 734 -1.27 1.98 -3.20
N LEU A 735 -0.04 1.75 -2.78
CA LEU A 735 0.25 0.65 -1.87
C LEU A 735 0.71 1.23 -0.54
N TRP A 736 -0.18 1.17 0.45
CA TRP A 736 0.17 1.30 1.85
C TRP A 736 0.71 -0.01 2.42
N SER A 737 1.55 0.06 3.46
CA SER A 737 2.41 -1.06 3.84
C SER A 737 2.21 -1.58 5.27
N GLU A 738 1.09 -1.30 5.94
CA GLU A 738 0.86 -1.74 7.33
C GLU A 738 0.94 -3.27 7.48
N THR A 739 0.26 -4.00 6.59
CA THR A 739 0.23 -5.47 6.58
C THR A 739 1.09 -6.08 5.47
N VAL A 740 1.82 -5.28 4.71
CA VAL A 740 2.66 -5.69 3.59
C VAL A 740 4.12 -5.66 4.04
N ARG A 741 4.52 -6.63 4.85
CA ARG A 741 5.77 -6.54 5.60
C ARG A 741 7.01 -6.70 4.73
N ASN A 742 6.98 -7.49 3.67
CA ASN A 742 8.17 -7.81 2.87
C ASN A 742 7.92 -7.65 1.36
N ASP A 743 8.99 -7.77 0.57
CA ASP A 743 8.96 -7.55 -0.88
C ASP A 743 8.09 -8.60 -1.63
N GLU A 744 7.99 -9.84 -1.15
CA GLU A 744 7.10 -10.86 -1.74
C GLU A 744 5.62 -10.45 -1.56
N GLN A 745 5.27 -9.99 -0.36
CA GLN A 745 3.93 -9.47 -0.08
C GLN A 745 3.63 -8.19 -0.87
N TYR A 746 4.62 -7.32 -1.04
CA TYR A 746 4.55 -6.13 -1.89
C TYR A 746 4.16 -6.50 -3.32
N GLU A 747 4.90 -7.42 -3.93
CA GLU A 747 4.66 -7.84 -5.31
C GLU A 747 3.30 -8.54 -5.47
N TYR A 748 2.91 -9.37 -4.49
CA TYR A 748 1.58 -10.00 -4.44
C TYR A 748 0.45 -8.96 -4.44
N MET A 749 0.59 -7.92 -3.62
CA MET A 749 -0.46 -6.91 -3.43
C MET A 749 -0.58 -5.94 -4.61
N VAL A 750 0.54 -5.66 -5.30
CA VAL A 750 0.56 -4.75 -6.46
C VAL A 750 0.15 -5.47 -7.75
N PHE A 751 0.68 -6.67 -7.99
CA PHE A 751 0.54 -7.37 -9.27
C PHE A 751 -0.44 -8.55 -9.17
N PRO A 752 -1.35 -8.72 -10.15
CA PRO A 752 -1.40 -8.01 -11.44
C PRO A 752 -2.35 -6.80 -11.47
N ARG A 753 -3.03 -6.42 -10.37
CA ARG A 753 -4.08 -5.39 -10.47
C ARG A 753 -3.60 -4.01 -10.89
N VAL A 754 -2.35 -3.64 -10.62
CA VAL A 754 -1.77 -2.37 -11.10
C VAL A 754 -1.82 -2.23 -12.63
N LEU A 755 -1.88 -3.34 -13.39
CA LEU A 755 -2.07 -3.30 -14.84
C LEU A 755 -3.45 -2.72 -15.22
N ALA A 756 -4.47 -2.92 -14.38
CA ALA A 756 -5.79 -2.32 -14.58
C ALA A 756 -5.78 -0.82 -14.29
N ALA A 757 -5.05 -0.39 -13.25
CA ALA A 757 -4.80 1.03 -13.01
C ALA A 757 -4.02 1.66 -14.17
N ALA A 758 -2.98 0.99 -14.67
CA ALA A 758 -2.22 1.45 -15.83
C ALA A 758 -3.11 1.61 -17.06
N GLU A 759 -4.03 0.68 -17.29
CA GLU A 759 -4.95 0.87 -18.39
C GLU A 759 -5.93 2.02 -18.15
N ARG A 760 -6.57 2.13 -16.98
CA ARG A 760 -7.48 3.26 -16.71
C ARG A 760 -6.78 4.61 -16.70
N ALA A 761 -5.50 4.66 -16.36
CA ALA A 761 -4.69 5.88 -16.38
C ALA A 761 -4.29 6.31 -17.81
N TRP A 762 -4.19 5.36 -18.75
CA TRP A 762 -3.81 5.62 -20.15
C TRP A 762 -5.02 5.77 -21.08
N HIS A 763 -5.96 4.82 -21.02
CA HIS A 763 -7.06 4.65 -21.95
C HIS A 763 -8.39 5.05 -21.32
N ARG A 764 -9.17 5.84 -22.08
CA ARG A 764 -10.58 6.12 -21.80
C ARG A 764 -11.44 5.19 -22.64
N ALA A 765 -12.14 4.28 -21.99
CA ALA A 765 -12.96 3.27 -22.67
C ALA A 765 -14.33 3.81 -23.09
N ASP A 766 -14.94 3.20 -24.12
CA ASP A 766 -16.24 3.62 -24.68
C ASP A 766 -17.41 3.50 -23.69
N TRP A 767 -17.27 2.68 -22.63
CA TRP A 767 -18.26 2.53 -21.58
C TRP A 767 -18.14 3.61 -20.48
N GLU A 768 -17.09 4.44 -20.52
CA GLU A 768 -16.92 5.60 -19.63
C GLU A 768 -17.72 6.80 -20.15
N ASN A 769 -18.93 6.97 -19.61
CA ASN A 769 -19.81 8.07 -19.98
C ASN A 769 -19.15 9.42 -19.66
N ASP A 770 -19.39 10.42 -20.50
CA ASP A 770 -19.08 11.81 -20.15
C ASP A 770 -19.79 12.22 -18.85
N TYR A 771 -19.07 12.91 -17.98
CA TYR A 771 -19.65 13.54 -16.81
C TYR A 771 -20.71 14.57 -17.20
N LYS A 772 -21.84 14.59 -16.47
CA LYS A 772 -22.94 15.53 -16.66
C LYS A 772 -23.56 15.90 -15.32
N VAL A 773 -23.60 17.19 -15.02
CA VAL A 773 -24.25 17.72 -13.82
C VAL A 773 -25.71 17.27 -13.75
N GLY A 774 -26.12 16.80 -12.58
CA GLY A 774 -27.48 16.40 -12.31
C GLY A 774 -27.89 15.02 -12.82
N VAL A 775 -27.02 14.30 -13.53
CA VAL A 775 -27.25 12.88 -13.88
C VAL A 775 -26.92 12.02 -12.67
N GLU A 776 -27.90 11.22 -12.25
CA GLU A 776 -27.80 10.33 -11.10
C GLU A 776 -27.66 8.89 -11.58
N TYR A 777 -26.76 8.16 -10.93
CA TYR A 777 -26.50 6.75 -11.16
C TYR A 777 -26.75 5.97 -9.86
N SER A 778 -27.28 4.77 -9.97
CA SER A 778 -27.46 3.82 -8.87
C SER A 778 -27.59 2.41 -9.41
N GLN A 779 -27.67 1.40 -8.53
CA GLN A 779 -27.95 0.02 -8.96
C GLN A 779 -29.29 -0.14 -9.70
N GLU A 780 -30.20 0.84 -9.61
CA GLU A 780 -31.51 0.82 -10.28
C GLU A 780 -31.49 1.50 -11.65
N THR A 781 -30.44 2.24 -11.99
CA THR A 781 -30.29 2.89 -13.30
C THR A 781 -29.60 1.96 -14.30
N ASN A 782 -29.70 2.30 -15.59
CA ASN A 782 -29.13 1.53 -16.69
C ASN A 782 -28.56 2.48 -17.76
N LEU A 783 -27.71 3.40 -17.31
CA LEU A 783 -27.06 4.42 -18.13
C LEU A 783 -25.66 3.98 -18.58
N VAL A 784 -25.00 3.07 -17.86
CA VAL A 784 -23.70 2.53 -18.24
C VAL A 784 -23.89 1.35 -19.20
N ASN A 785 -23.11 1.30 -20.27
CA ASN A 785 -23.07 0.14 -21.16
C ASN A 785 -22.29 -1.02 -20.52
N LYS A 786 -22.95 -1.73 -19.60
CA LYS A 786 -22.36 -2.87 -18.85
C LYS A 786 -21.90 -4.01 -19.75
N GLN A 787 -22.54 -4.20 -20.91
CA GLN A 787 -22.10 -5.19 -21.89
C GLN A 787 -20.76 -4.82 -22.52
N ALA A 788 -20.56 -3.55 -22.88
CA ALA A 788 -19.27 -3.07 -23.38
C ALA A 788 -18.18 -3.17 -22.29
N LEU A 789 -18.48 -2.78 -21.05
CA LEU A 789 -17.57 -2.95 -19.91
C LEU A 789 -17.14 -4.41 -19.72
N ASN A 790 -18.10 -5.36 -19.69
CA ASN A 790 -17.78 -6.77 -19.50
C ASN A 790 -16.99 -7.36 -20.69
N SER A 791 -17.33 -6.97 -21.93
CA SER A 791 -16.59 -7.41 -23.12
C SER A 791 -15.15 -6.87 -23.11
N ASP A 792 -14.96 -5.63 -22.68
CA ASP A 792 -13.66 -4.99 -22.60
C ASP A 792 -12.81 -5.59 -21.47
N PHE A 793 -13.42 -5.88 -20.32
CA PHE A 793 -12.74 -6.62 -19.25
C PHE A 793 -12.37 -8.04 -19.71
N ASN A 794 -13.24 -8.76 -20.44
CA ASN A 794 -12.88 -10.08 -20.98
C ASN A 794 -11.64 -10.00 -21.87
N ARG A 795 -11.54 -8.96 -22.73
CA ARG A 795 -10.35 -8.71 -23.55
C ARG A 795 -9.12 -8.45 -22.70
N PHE A 796 -9.20 -7.54 -21.75
CA PHE A 796 -8.11 -7.24 -20.82
C PHE A 796 -7.65 -8.49 -20.06
N ALA A 797 -8.58 -9.25 -19.49
CA ALA A 797 -8.31 -10.46 -18.72
C ALA A 797 -7.60 -11.54 -19.54
N ASN A 798 -7.96 -11.68 -20.83
CA ASN A 798 -7.28 -12.57 -21.76
C ASN A 798 -5.86 -12.09 -22.09
N ILE A 799 -5.61 -10.78 -22.26
CA ILE A 799 -4.25 -10.25 -22.44
C ILE A 799 -3.40 -10.57 -21.21
N VAL A 800 -3.93 -10.34 -20.02
CA VAL A 800 -3.23 -10.64 -18.76
C VAL A 800 -2.91 -12.13 -18.66
N GLY A 801 -3.90 -13.00 -18.82
CA GLY A 801 -3.75 -14.45 -18.63
C GLY A 801 -2.96 -15.16 -19.72
N GLN A 802 -3.02 -14.70 -20.96
CA GLN A 802 -2.33 -15.34 -22.10
C GLN A 802 -0.94 -14.77 -22.38
N ARG A 803 -0.58 -13.60 -21.82
CA ARG A 803 0.65 -12.90 -22.21
C ARG A 803 1.36 -12.15 -21.08
N GLU A 804 0.66 -11.31 -20.33
CA GLU A 804 1.35 -10.37 -19.42
C GLU A 804 1.82 -11.01 -18.11
N LEU A 805 1.10 -12.00 -17.55
CA LEU A 805 1.55 -12.73 -16.36
C LEU A 805 2.90 -13.43 -16.59
N ALA A 806 3.10 -14.00 -17.78
CA ALA A 806 4.34 -14.63 -18.16
C ALA A 806 5.51 -13.64 -18.25
N LYS A 807 5.25 -12.39 -18.67
CA LYS A 807 6.27 -11.33 -18.68
C LYS A 807 6.60 -10.85 -17.27
N LEU A 808 5.60 -10.76 -16.38
CA LEU A 808 5.83 -10.46 -14.96
C LEU A 808 6.72 -11.54 -14.33
N GLU A 809 6.41 -12.81 -14.60
CA GLU A 809 7.20 -13.95 -14.12
C GLU A 809 8.65 -13.91 -14.64
N LYS A 810 8.86 -13.67 -15.94
CA LYS A 810 10.20 -13.51 -16.52
C LYS A 810 10.98 -12.32 -15.96
N ALA A 811 10.27 -11.29 -15.51
CA ALA A 811 10.86 -10.14 -14.82
C ALA A 811 11.14 -10.41 -13.32
N GLY A 812 10.82 -11.61 -12.82
CA GLY A 812 11.06 -12.00 -11.43
C GLY A 812 10.01 -11.48 -10.43
N ILE A 813 8.86 -10.99 -10.91
CA ILE A 813 7.80 -10.44 -10.06
C ILE A 813 6.96 -11.56 -9.44
N ASP A 814 6.83 -11.59 -8.12
CA ASP A 814 6.04 -12.56 -7.38
C ASP A 814 4.54 -12.18 -7.30
N TYR A 815 3.90 -12.00 -8.46
CA TYR A 815 2.51 -11.57 -8.56
C TYR A 815 1.49 -12.54 -7.95
N ARG A 816 0.31 -12.07 -7.54
CA ARG A 816 -0.80 -12.92 -7.10
C ARG A 816 -1.36 -13.77 -8.25
N LEU A 817 -1.24 -15.09 -8.16
CA LEU A 817 -1.98 -16.02 -9.02
C LEU A 817 -3.46 -16.11 -8.58
N PRO A 818 -4.42 -16.04 -9.52
CA PRO A 818 -5.84 -16.09 -9.17
C PRO A 818 -6.24 -17.49 -8.68
N VAL A 819 -6.87 -17.57 -7.51
CA VAL A 819 -7.51 -18.81 -7.05
C VAL A 819 -8.66 -19.17 -8.01
N PRO A 820 -8.75 -20.42 -8.51
CA PRO A 820 -9.78 -20.78 -9.48
C PRO A 820 -11.19 -20.78 -8.88
N GLY A 821 -12.18 -20.59 -9.76
CA GLY A 821 -13.56 -20.96 -9.48
C GLY A 821 -13.81 -22.41 -9.86
N ALA A 822 -14.62 -23.12 -9.09
CA ALA A 822 -15.12 -24.44 -9.46
C ALA A 822 -16.52 -24.75 -8.93
N GLN A 823 -17.23 -25.62 -9.64
CA GLN A 823 -18.48 -26.24 -9.22
C GLN A 823 -18.58 -27.69 -9.74
N VAL A 824 -19.39 -28.53 -9.10
CA VAL A 824 -19.65 -29.90 -9.56
C VAL A 824 -21.03 -29.97 -10.23
N VAL A 825 -21.06 -30.28 -11.53
CA VAL A 825 -22.29 -30.40 -12.34
C VAL A 825 -22.40 -31.83 -12.84
N ASP A 826 -23.49 -32.52 -12.48
CA ASP A 826 -23.75 -33.92 -12.85
C ASP A 826 -22.58 -34.88 -12.52
N GLY A 827 -21.93 -34.67 -11.36
CA GLY A 827 -20.79 -35.46 -10.90
C GLY A 827 -19.47 -35.16 -11.62
N LYS A 828 -19.41 -34.07 -12.39
CA LYS A 828 -18.20 -33.62 -13.08
C LYS A 828 -17.76 -32.24 -12.60
N LEU A 829 -16.45 -32.08 -12.45
CA LEU A 829 -15.85 -30.80 -12.08
C LEU A 829 -15.89 -29.83 -13.26
N ALA A 830 -16.43 -28.63 -13.03
CA ALA A 830 -16.30 -27.48 -13.93
C ALA A 830 -15.43 -26.43 -13.24
N MET A 831 -14.42 -25.90 -13.92
CA MET A 831 -13.53 -24.86 -13.38
C MET A 831 -13.41 -23.68 -14.35
N ASN A 832 -13.15 -22.50 -13.79
CA ASN A 832 -12.79 -21.30 -14.54
C ASN A 832 -11.83 -20.42 -13.72
N VAL A 833 -11.38 -19.31 -14.30
CA VAL A 833 -10.40 -18.41 -13.69
C VAL A 833 -10.60 -16.99 -14.18
N GLN A 834 -10.16 -16.00 -13.39
CA GLN A 834 -10.28 -14.58 -13.71
C GLN A 834 -9.47 -14.18 -14.96
N PHE A 835 -8.37 -14.88 -15.25
CA PHE A 835 -7.50 -14.60 -16.40
C PHE A 835 -7.46 -15.81 -17.33
N PRO A 836 -8.35 -15.90 -18.34
CA PRO A 836 -8.33 -16.98 -19.31
C PRO A 836 -6.95 -17.09 -19.97
N GLY A 837 -6.39 -18.30 -20.00
CA GLY A 837 -5.00 -18.57 -20.40
C GLY A 837 -4.17 -19.19 -19.27
N VAL A 838 -4.48 -18.88 -18.02
CA VAL A 838 -3.83 -19.49 -16.85
C VAL A 838 -4.21 -20.97 -16.72
N GLU A 839 -3.22 -21.85 -16.54
CA GLU A 839 -3.45 -23.28 -16.37
C GLU A 839 -4.11 -23.59 -15.02
N LEU A 840 -5.04 -24.54 -15.05
CA LEU A 840 -5.82 -24.99 -13.89
C LEU A 840 -5.49 -26.43 -13.53
N GLN A 841 -5.41 -26.72 -12.24
CA GLN A 841 -5.17 -28.07 -11.73
C GLN A 841 -6.19 -28.44 -10.65
N TYR A 842 -6.47 -29.74 -10.56
CA TYR A 842 -7.34 -30.32 -9.54
C TYR A 842 -6.70 -31.55 -8.89
N SER A 843 -7.14 -31.89 -7.68
CA SER A 843 -6.69 -33.06 -6.93
C SER A 843 -7.82 -33.66 -6.09
N ALA A 844 -7.87 -34.99 -6.02
CA ALA A 844 -8.82 -35.72 -5.17
C ALA A 844 -8.26 -36.01 -3.76
N ASP A 845 -6.94 -35.92 -3.57
CA ASP A 845 -6.24 -36.24 -2.32
C ASP A 845 -5.42 -35.06 -1.76
N GLY A 846 -5.31 -33.95 -2.50
CA GLY A 846 -4.50 -32.78 -2.15
C GLY A 846 -3.01 -32.96 -2.46
N GLU A 847 -2.58 -34.15 -2.86
CA GLU A 847 -1.18 -34.49 -3.11
C GLU A 847 -0.88 -34.62 -4.62
N LYS A 848 -1.74 -35.33 -5.36
CA LYS A 848 -1.59 -35.58 -6.79
C LYS A 848 -2.43 -34.61 -7.59
N TRP A 849 -1.76 -33.74 -8.32
CA TRP A 849 -2.37 -32.70 -9.13
C TRP A 849 -2.45 -33.10 -10.60
N LEU A 850 -3.61 -32.89 -11.21
CA LEU A 850 -3.90 -33.17 -12.60
C LEU A 850 -4.32 -31.87 -13.29
N THR A 851 -3.84 -31.64 -14.51
CA THR A 851 -4.28 -30.50 -15.34
C THR A 851 -5.76 -30.66 -15.71
N TYR A 852 -6.51 -29.58 -15.56
CA TYR A 852 -7.92 -29.50 -15.90
C TYR A 852 -8.11 -29.20 -17.40
N ASP A 853 -9.00 -29.94 -18.05
CA ASP A 853 -9.43 -29.69 -19.44
C ASP A 853 -10.96 -29.54 -19.46
N GLU A 854 -11.43 -28.33 -19.80
CA GLU A 854 -12.85 -28.01 -19.93
C GLU A 854 -13.57 -28.91 -20.95
N GLN A 855 -12.88 -29.35 -22.01
CA GLN A 855 -13.45 -30.25 -23.02
C GLN A 855 -13.58 -31.69 -22.50
N GLN A 856 -12.87 -32.03 -21.43
CA GLN A 856 -12.81 -33.36 -20.82
C GLN A 856 -13.01 -33.30 -19.31
N ARG A 857 -14.06 -32.60 -18.86
CA ARG A 857 -14.38 -32.45 -17.43
C ARG A 857 -14.28 -33.77 -16.64
N PRO A 858 -13.44 -33.83 -15.60
CA PRO A 858 -13.21 -35.06 -14.86
C PRO A 858 -14.40 -35.39 -13.96
N SER A 859 -14.72 -36.68 -13.84
CA SER A 859 -15.67 -37.16 -12.83
C SER A 859 -15.04 -37.08 -11.46
N VAL A 860 -15.72 -36.45 -10.51
CA VAL A 860 -15.24 -36.27 -9.13
C VAL A 860 -16.29 -36.78 -8.15
N SER A 861 -15.83 -37.27 -7.01
CA SER A 861 -16.70 -37.73 -5.92
C SER A 861 -16.10 -37.31 -4.58
N GLY A 862 -16.83 -36.50 -3.82
CA GLY A 862 -16.35 -35.93 -2.57
C GLY A 862 -15.53 -34.66 -2.77
N GLU A 863 -14.75 -34.30 -1.75
CA GLU A 863 -13.93 -33.10 -1.75
C GLU A 863 -12.88 -33.13 -2.85
N THR A 864 -12.84 -32.07 -3.65
CA THR A 864 -11.88 -31.89 -4.74
C THR A 864 -11.14 -30.59 -4.52
N TYR A 865 -9.82 -30.66 -4.40
CA TYR A 865 -8.94 -29.51 -4.27
C TYR A 865 -8.63 -28.92 -5.64
N ILE A 866 -8.51 -27.59 -5.70
CA ILE A 866 -8.25 -26.84 -6.93
C ILE A 866 -7.18 -25.77 -6.71
N ARG A 867 -6.40 -25.49 -7.75
CA ARG A 867 -5.42 -24.39 -7.79
C ARG A 867 -5.16 -23.96 -9.24
N SER A 868 -4.61 -22.76 -9.42
CA SER A 868 -4.00 -22.35 -10.68
C SER A 868 -2.48 -22.53 -10.61
N ILE A 869 -1.83 -22.57 -11.76
CA ILE A 869 -0.38 -22.65 -11.88
C ILE A 869 0.13 -21.60 -12.88
N SER A 870 1.30 -21.03 -12.56
CA SER A 870 2.05 -20.11 -13.43
C SER A 870 2.49 -20.76 -14.74
N GLU A 871 2.95 -19.95 -15.71
CA GLU A 871 3.42 -20.46 -17.00
C GLU A 871 4.66 -21.36 -16.85
N SER A 872 5.59 -21.01 -15.96
CA SER A 872 6.78 -21.83 -15.72
C SER A 872 6.49 -23.15 -15.00
N GLY A 873 5.37 -23.21 -14.25
CA GLY A 873 5.07 -24.29 -13.33
C GLY A 873 5.68 -24.15 -11.93
N GLU A 874 6.43 -23.08 -11.65
CA GLU A 874 7.16 -22.87 -10.39
C GLU A 874 6.26 -22.31 -9.28
N LYS A 875 5.30 -21.46 -9.63
CA LYS A 875 4.32 -20.86 -8.70
C LYS A 875 2.93 -21.46 -8.85
N VAL A 876 2.23 -21.64 -7.72
CA VAL A 876 0.82 -22.06 -7.66
C VAL A 876 0.00 -21.08 -6.83
N SER A 877 -1.30 -20.96 -7.12
CA SER A 877 -2.22 -20.22 -6.25
C SER A 877 -2.38 -20.93 -4.89
N ARG A 878 -2.96 -20.22 -3.92
CA ARG A 878 -3.56 -20.85 -2.74
C ARG A 878 -4.51 -21.98 -3.17
N VAL A 879 -4.45 -23.11 -2.46
CA VAL A 879 -5.33 -24.26 -2.68
C VAL A 879 -6.67 -24.01 -1.99
N THR A 880 -7.76 -24.26 -2.69
CA THR A 880 -9.11 -24.31 -2.10
C THR A 880 -9.80 -25.61 -2.52
N SER A 881 -11.03 -25.85 -2.07
CA SER A 881 -11.77 -27.06 -2.40
C SER A 881 -13.22 -26.79 -2.81
N VAL A 882 -13.80 -27.78 -3.50
CA VAL A 882 -15.21 -27.85 -3.87
C VAL A 882 -15.75 -29.25 -3.53
N LYS A 883 -17.04 -29.35 -3.20
CA LYS A 883 -17.71 -30.60 -2.85
C LYS A 883 -18.90 -30.89 -3.74
#